data_AF-A0A964PJ46-F1
#
_entry.id   AF-A0A964PJ46-F1
#
_cell.length_a   1.000
_cell.length_b   1.000
_cell.length_c   1.000
_cell.angle_alpha   90.00
_cell.angle_beta   90.00
_cell.angle_gamma   90.00
#
_symmetry.space_group_name_H-M   'P 1'
#
loop_
_entity.id
_entity.type
_entity.pdbx_description
1 polymer ?
#
loop_
_entity_poly.entity_id
_entity_poly.type
_entity_poly.pdbx_seq_one_letter_code
_entity_poly.pdbx_strand_id
1 'polypeptide(L)'
;MNRPGLALLLTAVAAAPAVAQAPAGLVTGYAAKMLCSTVFVSHRSAAEALSQELKLAAPIPYRVDSATRSVVAWIPGAESRRAVWQPGLGCSLRSDSMPWAGSAGARRASLVRSQALWPAGERIDTTQLPEGVDAAKLRAALDGAFAEPTAAQPKQTRGIVVAWNGRIVAERYAKGYDAATPQLGWSMTKSVTNALIGILVRQGKVALDRSAAVPEWQQAGDPRAAIRLEDLMRMSSGLAFDESYSLGTSDVARDLFLTHDAGGFAAGLPLADPIGARWSYSSGTTNIISRIIRHTIGNDSAYREFPRRTLFEPLGMHTAVLEPDPSGTFVGSSFMFASARDWARFGQLYLNDGVWNGVRILPEGWVKYSTSPAKADSTGGYGAQVWINAGGANGKRPHQRLPTDAFFFMGYDQQNVAVIPSRGLVVVRLGYTPGREWDLDGFIEQVLQALPSPRYETILRGGTIVDGSGAPRFRADIAISGGRIARIGNLAGVQATTDLDVWGLMVAPGFINVHSHASPAALPTAVNMLTQGVTTELLNADGGGPTDLAAQLRPIGQGGLALNVAASIGFNSVWQSVMGPTNRRPSSTEVEKMQSLILAGLGAGAFGVASGLDYKPAYFATTDEVVEILKPAGRWRTFFPNHDRSTPESGYSSRAGVEETRLIGERAGLVGQFTHMKIQGHEQGTAAAVIEMMTRSSSAGRWVAADVYPYLAGQTALSALIVPGWAQDGGTEAMRTRFKDPALRARIVKESDEAIKARFNGPESIMVLGTRRLSDIIHESGATSPGDAVVKVLETESPWAILGFGIEADLVKIMQYHSAAIACDCGAATGSRGHPRYYGTFPRVLGRYVRETHALTWEDAIRKMTGLPAAMIGLVDRGLLAPGMAADITVFDTATVIDHATFEKPDAWSEGIRHVLVNGRVALRDGKATGDQGGVVLRRTGNMPSRPMDLAVARRVAVGGAATPLAGGSRIQVTIAVQQARQSRHATGTITLVDGATKTTIRSVALGTLQSKSGWASITGRARINSAGAARSFTLIVERADPFVNGGPSTVRLSVEGLDPIEGRLDRLATILPN
;
A
#
# COMPACT_ATOMS: atom_id res chain seq x y z
N MET A 1 -8.37 34.40 -31.25
CA MET A 1 -9.25 35.58 -31.25
C MET A 1 -9.96 35.65 -29.90
N ASN A 2 -10.13 36.88 -29.39
CA ASN A 2 -10.75 37.32 -28.14
C ASN A 2 -10.10 36.88 -26.80
N ARG A 3 -8.98 37.56 -26.49
CA ARG A 3 -8.47 37.79 -25.13
C ARG A 3 -9.05 39.11 -24.59
N PRO A 4 -9.60 39.13 -23.36
CA PRO A 4 -9.66 40.36 -22.56
C PRO A 4 -8.96 40.13 -21.21
N GLY A 5 -8.11 40.97 -20.63
CA GLY A 5 -7.36 42.19 -21.01
C GLY A 5 -6.31 42.33 -19.90
N LEU A 6 -5.00 42.30 -20.20
CA LEU A 6 -4.14 43.47 -20.42
C LEU A 6 -4.82 44.83 -20.16
N ALA A 7 -4.60 45.40 -18.96
CA ALA A 7 -4.55 46.84 -18.73
C ALA A 7 -3.95 47.14 -17.35
N LEU A 8 -2.62 47.13 -17.24
CA LEU A 8 -1.86 48.14 -16.50
C LEU A 8 -0.39 48.04 -16.95
N LEU A 9 -0.18 48.52 -18.18
CA LEU A 9 1.10 49.04 -18.62
C LEU A 9 1.35 50.32 -17.81
N LEU A 10 2.24 50.25 -16.82
CA LEU A 10 2.95 51.43 -16.32
C LEU A 10 4.44 51.19 -16.48
N THR A 11 4.97 51.89 -17.48
CA THR A 11 6.36 52.26 -17.71
C THR A 11 7.23 52.25 -16.44
N ALA A 12 8.26 51.40 -16.45
CA ALA A 12 9.38 51.40 -15.50
C ALA A 12 10.36 52.59 -15.69
N VAL A 13 9.84 53.78 -15.97
CA VAL A 13 10.60 55.05 -15.97
C VAL A 13 9.77 56.10 -15.24
N ALA A 14 9.46 55.84 -13.96
CA ALA A 14 9.02 56.85 -12.98
C ALA A 14 8.94 56.22 -11.58
N ALA A 15 10.04 55.67 -11.04
CA ALA A 15 10.09 55.25 -9.64
C ALA A 15 10.31 56.43 -8.65
N ALA A 16 10.51 57.65 -9.17
CA ALA A 16 10.76 58.84 -8.36
C ALA A 16 9.51 59.41 -7.63
N PRO A 17 8.28 59.41 -8.18
CA PRO A 17 7.15 60.05 -7.50
C PRO A 17 6.50 59.18 -6.39
N ALA A 18 6.54 57.86 -6.51
CA ALA A 18 5.84 56.96 -5.58
C ALA A 18 6.52 56.85 -4.20
N VAL A 19 7.85 56.97 -4.15
CA VAL A 19 8.62 56.98 -2.89
C VAL A 19 8.44 58.33 -2.15
N ALA A 20 8.13 59.42 -2.86
CA ALA A 20 7.92 60.74 -2.28
C ALA A 20 6.57 60.89 -1.54
N GLN A 21 5.61 59.97 -1.74
CA GLN A 21 4.29 59.97 -1.06
C GLN A 21 4.12 58.85 -0.02
N ALA A 22 5.11 57.96 0.13
CA ALA A 22 5.08 56.89 1.12
C ALA A 22 5.19 57.46 2.56
N PRO A 23 4.37 57.00 3.53
CA PRO A 23 4.55 57.38 4.92
C PRO A 23 5.99 57.08 5.37
N ALA A 24 6.69 58.07 5.95
CA ALA A 24 8.10 57.93 6.31
C ALA A 24 8.38 56.70 7.20
N GLY A 25 7.47 56.39 8.12
CA GLY A 25 7.54 55.22 8.99
C GLY A 25 7.46 53.88 8.25
N LEU A 26 6.79 53.81 7.10
CA LEU A 26 6.71 52.61 6.27
C LEU A 26 8.07 52.33 5.59
N VAL A 27 8.69 53.38 5.05
CA VAL A 27 9.98 53.28 4.36
C VAL A 27 11.09 52.92 5.36
N THR A 28 11.14 53.58 6.52
CA THR A 28 12.11 53.26 7.58
C THR A 28 11.84 51.89 8.20
N GLY A 29 10.57 51.48 8.34
CA GLY A 29 10.18 50.15 8.80
C GLY A 29 10.66 49.03 7.85
N TYR A 30 10.40 49.18 6.55
CA TYR A 30 10.88 48.26 5.52
C TYR A 30 12.41 48.12 5.55
N ALA A 31 13.12 49.25 5.55
CA ALA A 31 14.59 49.27 5.60
C ALA A 31 15.14 48.58 6.86
N ALA A 32 14.66 48.95 8.05
CA ALA A 32 15.13 48.39 9.31
C ALA A 32 14.87 46.87 9.39
N LYS A 33 13.67 46.43 9.00
CA LYS A 33 13.26 45.02 9.04
C LYS A 33 14.11 44.16 8.11
N MET A 34 14.25 44.56 6.85
CA MET A 34 14.99 43.79 5.85
C MET A 34 16.49 43.78 6.14
N LEU A 35 17.08 44.91 6.55
CA LEU A 35 18.49 44.95 6.97
C LEU A 35 18.74 44.01 8.15
N CYS A 36 17.87 44.03 9.16
CA CYS A 36 18.00 43.16 10.33
C CYS A 36 17.97 41.69 9.93
N SER A 37 16.96 41.26 9.16
CA SER A 37 16.85 39.85 8.76
C SER A 37 18.02 39.42 7.89
N THR A 38 18.46 40.23 6.93
CA THR A 38 19.60 39.88 6.08
C THR A 38 20.91 39.76 6.87
N VAL A 39 21.14 40.65 7.84
CA VAL A 39 22.36 40.62 8.67
C VAL A 39 22.34 39.49 9.69
N PHE A 40 21.25 39.35 10.44
CA PHE A 40 21.21 38.47 11.61
C PHE A 40 20.55 37.10 11.37
N VAL A 41 19.72 36.95 10.33
CA VAL A 41 19.11 35.67 9.93
C VAL A 41 19.88 35.07 8.75
N SER A 42 20.10 35.83 7.68
CA SER A 42 20.82 35.34 6.50
C SER A 42 22.34 35.35 6.65
N HIS A 43 22.89 36.00 7.68
CA HIS A 43 24.33 36.12 7.94
C HIS A 43 25.10 36.80 6.81
N ARG A 44 24.49 37.82 6.19
CA ARG A 44 25.07 38.57 5.08
C ARG A 44 25.39 40.00 5.49
N SER A 45 26.22 40.71 4.71
CA SER A 45 26.61 42.07 5.04
C SER A 45 25.46 43.07 4.82
N ALA A 46 25.47 44.18 5.56
CA ALA A 46 24.51 45.26 5.35
C ALA A 46 24.62 45.89 3.94
N ALA A 47 25.82 45.91 3.35
CA ALA A 47 26.03 46.37 1.98
C ALA A 47 25.36 45.45 0.94
N GLU A 48 25.43 44.13 1.15
CA GLU A 48 24.70 43.17 0.32
C GLU A 48 23.18 43.31 0.51
N ALA A 49 22.72 43.54 1.74
CA ALA A 49 21.31 43.80 2.01
C ALA A 49 20.80 45.02 1.24
N LEU A 50 21.56 46.13 1.23
CA LEU A 50 21.20 47.33 0.48
C LEU A 50 21.21 47.11 -1.03
N SER A 51 22.27 46.50 -1.56
CA SER A 51 22.42 46.34 -3.01
C SER A 51 21.53 45.24 -3.61
N GLN A 52 21.15 44.23 -2.82
CA GLN A 52 20.46 43.04 -3.33
C GLN A 52 19.04 42.84 -2.78
N GLU A 53 18.71 43.37 -1.60
CA GLU A 53 17.39 43.19 -0.97
C GLU A 53 16.58 44.50 -0.89
N LEU A 54 17.24 45.66 -0.82
CA LEU A 54 16.62 46.97 -0.62
C LEU A 54 16.89 47.92 -1.79
N LYS A 55 16.09 47.82 -2.87
CA LYS A 55 16.15 48.78 -3.98
C LYS A 55 15.35 50.05 -3.70
N LEU A 56 15.78 50.80 -2.68
CA LEU A 56 15.22 52.12 -2.37
C LEU A 56 15.74 53.17 -3.37
N ALA A 57 14.89 54.12 -3.75
CA ALA A 57 15.24 55.16 -4.73
C ALA A 57 16.34 56.12 -4.23
N ALA A 58 16.54 56.23 -2.91
CA ALA A 58 17.59 57.00 -2.27
C ALA A 58 18.21 56.20 -1.11
N PRO A 59 19.51 56.37 -0.83
CA PRO A 59 20.16 55.74 0.32
C PRO A 59 19.53 56.26 1.62
N ILE A 60 19.05 55.32 2.45
CA ILE A 60 18.48 55.64 3.76
C ILE A 60 19.55 55.46 4.83
N PRO A 61 19.79 56.46 5.69
CA PRO A 61 20.66 56.32 6.85
C PRO A 61 20.23 55.15 7.76
N TYR A 62 21.19 54.32 8.14
CA TYR A 62 20.96 53.18 9.03
C TYR A 62 22.14 52.95 9.96
N ARG A 63 21.88 52.24 11.06
CA ARG A 63 22.90 51.78 12.01
C ARG A 63 22.61 50.34 12.39
N VAL A 64 23.59 49.46 12.20
CA VAL A 64 23.58 48.09 12.70
C VAL A 64 24.32 48.08 14.04
N ASP A 65 23.67 47.56 15.07
CA ASP A 65 24.24 47.37 16.39
C ASP A 65 24.37 45.87 16.67
N SER A 66 25.60 45.37 16.65
CA SER A 66 25.92 43.96 16.89
C SER A 66 25.74 43.54 18.36
N ALA A 67 25.84 44.47 19.30
CA ALA A 67 25.72 44.17 20.73
C ALA A 67 24.26 43.93 21.10
N THR A 68 23.36 44.79 20.63
CA THR A 68 21.90 44.62 20.83
C THR A 68 21.24 43.78 19.75
N ARG A 69 22.00 43.36 18.72
CA ARG A 69 21.53 42.67 17.51
C ARG A 69 20.33 43.37 16.89
N SER A 70 20.45 44.69 16.71
CA SER A 70 19.37 45.54 16.20
C SER A 70 19.82 46.38 15.02
N VAL A 71 18.85 46.81 14.21
CA VAL A 71 19.05 47.77 13.13
C VAL A 71 18.08 48.92 13.32
N VAL A 72 18.58 50.15 13.22
CA VAL A 72 17.76 51.36 13.19
C VAL A 72 17.92 52.02 11.83
N ALA A 73 16.81 52.38 11.18
CA ALA A 73 16.78 53.18 9.96
C ALA A 73 16.01 54.47 10.23
N TRP A 74 16.47 55.60 9.68
CA TRP A 74 15.84 56.89 9.89
C TRP A 74 15.90 57.76 8.64
N ILE A 75 14.95 58.68 8.54
CA ILE A 75 14.98 59.79 7.58
C ILE A 75 15.17 61.07 8.42
N PRO A 76 16.14 61.95 8.10
CA PRO A 76 16.33 63.20 8.83
C PRO A 76 15.02 64.01 8.92
N GLY A 77 14.61 64.39 10.14
CA GLY A 77 13.37 65.15 10.37
C GLY A 77 12.08 64.31 10.38
N ALA A 78 12.15 62.98 10.28
CA ALA A 78 11.00 62.09 10.30
C ALA A 78 11.16 60.91 11.29
N GLU A 79 10.15 60.04 11.37
CA GLU A 79 10.09 58.91 12.31
C GLU A 79 11.17 57.85 12.01
N SER A 80 11.97 57.49 13.02
CA SER A 80 12.93 56.39 12.95
C SER A 80 12.27 55.05 13.32
N ARG A 81 12.67 53.95 12.69
CA ARG A 81 12.18 52.61 13.02
C ARG A 81 13.34 51.68 13.38
N ARG A 82 13.10 50.80 14.34
CA ARG A 82 14.06 49.81 14.85
C ARG A 82 13.53 48.39 14.62
N ALA A 83 14.39 47.50 14.14
CA ALA A 83 14.18 46.06 14.15
C ALA A 83 15.19 45.38 15.08
N VAL A 84 14.76 44.36 15.81
CA VAL A 84 15.60 43.63 16.78
C VAL A 84 15.53 42.14 16.49
N TRP A 85 16.70 41.52 16.38
CA TRP A 85 16.83 40.07 16.22
C TRP A 85 16.71 39.36 17.57
N GLN A 86 16.01 38.22 17.58
CA GLN A 86 15.91 37.33 18.72
C GLN A 86 16.29 35.89 18.35
N PRO A 87 16.95 35.16 19.26
CA PRO A 87 17.24 33.74 19.06
C PRO A 87 15.97 32.93 18.74
N GLY A 88 15.99 32.19 17.63
CA GLY A 88 14.91 31.30 17.22
C GLY A 88 13.68 31.99 16.60
N LEU A 89 13.58 33.33 16.68
CA LEU A 89 12.44 34.10 16.17
C LEU A 89 12.82 35.10 15.07
N GLY A 90 14.11 35.31 14.83
CA GLY A 90 14.59 36.27 13.82
C GLY A 90 14.28 37.72 14.20
N CYS A 91 14.10 38.58 13.20
CA CYS A 91 13.93 40.01 13.37
C CYS A 91 12.47 40.45 13.36
N SER A 92 12.09 41.29 14.33
CA SER A 92 10.78 41.95 14.43
C SER A 92 10.97 43.46 14.58
N LEU A 93 10.02 44.26 14.08
CA LEU A 93 9.99 45.71 14.31
C LEU A 93 9.63 46.01 15.78
N ARG A 94 10.10 47.14 16.30
CA ARG A 94 9.87 47.60 17.68
C ARG A 94 9.19 48.97 17.71
N SER A 95 8.29 49.16 18.67
CA SER A 95 7.94 50.48 19.23
C SER A 95 8.64 50.65 20.59
N ASP A 96 9.01 51.88 20.94
CA ASP A 96 9.71 52.19 22.20
C ASP A 96 8.81 52.04 23.45
N SER A 97 7.51 51.79 23.29
CA SER A 97 6.50 51.82 24.36
C SER A 97 6.11 50.46 24.96
N MET A 98 6.73 49.34 24.57
CA MET A 98 6.34 48.01 25.10
C MET A 98 7.55 47.12 25.42
N PRO A 99 7.69 46.66 26.68
CA PRO A 99 8.56 45.54 27.01
C PRO A 99 8.03 44.26 26.35
N TRP A 100 8.94 43.48 25.76
CA TRP A 100 8.60 42.12 25.37
C TRP A 100 8.30 41.28 26.61
N ALA A 101 7.12 40.66 26.69
CA ALA A 101 6.84 39.66 27.71
C ALA A 101 7.78 38.45 27.50
N GLY A 102 8.81 38.36 28.34
CA GLY A 102 9.59 37.16 28.60
C GLY A 102 10.82 36.94 27.71
N SER A 103 12.00 37.04 28.33
CA SER A 103 13.32 36.63 27.83
C SER A 103 13.56 35.11 27.81
N ALA A 104 12.51 34.29 27.93
CA ALA A 104 12.63 32.83 27.83
C ALA A 104 12.76 32.42 26.35
N GLY A 105 13.98 32.50 25.84
CA GLY A 105 14.32 32.28 24.44
C GLY A 105 13.88 30.91 23.93
N ALA A 106 13.29 30.89 22.73
CA ALA A 106 13.17 29.67 21.95
C ALA A 106 14.59 29.08 21.83
N ARG A 107 14.80 27.87 22.37
CA ARG A 107 16.11 27.20 22.28
C ARG A 107 16.47 27.05 20.81
N ARG A 108 17.72 27.40 20.45
CA ARG A 108 18.26 27.11 19.11
C ARG A 108 18.09 25.61 18.83
N ALA A 109 17.63 25.26 17.63
CA ALA A 109 17.61 23.88 17.18
C ALA A 109 19.02 23.27 17.36
N SER A 110 19.08 22.02 17.81
CA SER A 110 20.33 21.27 17.87
C SER A 110 20.92 21.20 16.46
N LEU A 111 22.07 21.85 16.26
CA LEU A 111 22.80 21.92 14.99
C LEU A 111 23.57 20.62 14.69
N VAL A 112 23.20 19.47 15.26
CA VAL A 112 23.83 18.19 14.92
C VAL A 112 23.43 17.83 13.49
N ARG A 113 24.20 18.38 12.54
CA ARG A 113 24.08 18.13 11.10
C ARG A 113 24.56 16.71 10.84
N SER A 114 23.63 15.83 10.51
CA SER A 114 23.94 14.47 10.10
C SER A 114 24.71 14.47 8.77
N GLN A 115 25.79 13.69 8.70
CA GLN A 115 26.52 13.41 7.46
C GLN A 115 25.79 12.38 6.57
N ALA A 116 24.58 11.96 6.94
CA ALA A 116 23.71 11.16 6.09
C ALA A 116 23.35 11.90 4.80
N LEU A 117 22.89 11.13 3.80
CA LEU A 117 22.39 11.70 2.56
C LEU A 117 21.11 12.52 2.81
N TRP A 118 20.96 13.63 2.10
CA TRP A 118 19.71 14.38 2.02
C TRP A 118 18.55 13.45 1.61
N PRO A 119 17.34 13.56 2.20
CA PRO A 119 16.91 14.61 3.14
C PRO A 119 17.22 14.34 4.62
N ALA A 120 17.67 13.12 4.98
CA ALA A 120 17.94 12.72 6.36
C ALA A 120 19.21 13.35 6.97
N GLY A 121 20.09 13.88 6.12
CA GLY A 121 21.25 14.68 6.51
C GLY A 121 21.56 15.75 5.47
N GLU A 122 22.78 16.29 5.49
CA GLU A 122 23.20 17.40 4.63
C GLU A 122 24.06 16.98 3.44
N ARG A 123 24.48 15.70 3.37
CA ARG A 123 25.34 15.21 2.30
C ARG A 123 24.55 15.02 1.01
N ILE A 124 25.08 15.52 -0.10
CA ILE A 124 24.56 15.24 -1.45
C ILE A 124 25.64 14.50 -2.21
N ASP A 125 25.21 13.55 -3.04
CA ASP A 125 26.07 12.85 -3.98
C ASP A 125 25.50 13.07 -5.40
N THR A 126 26.12 14.00 -6.13
CA THR A 126 25.81 14.33 -7.53
C THR A 126 26.78 13.69 -8.51
N THR A 127 27.81 12.96 -8.06
CA THR A 127 28.74 12.25 -8.97
C THR A 127 28.14 10.96 -9.49
N GLN A 128 27.15 10.40 -8.77
CA GLN A 128 26.31 9.30 -9.22
C GLN A 128 24.84 9.71 -9.29
N LEU A 129 24.44 10.29 -10.42
CA LEU A 129 23.03 10.57 -10.68
C LEU A 129 22.22 9.27 -10.81
N PRO A 130 20.93 9.28 -10.41
CA PRO A 130 20.04 8.15 -10.63
C PRO A 130 19.96 7.78 -12.13
N GLU A 131 19.85 6.49 -12.45
CA GLU A 131 19.73 6.04 -13.84
C GLU A 131 18.56 6.72 -14.58
N GLY A 132 18.83 7.06 -15.85
CA GLY A 132 17.88 7.74 -16.74
C GLY A 132 17.87 9.27 -16.56
N VAL A 133 18.54 9.80 -15.53
CA VAL A 133 18.73 11.24 -15.36
C VAL A 133 19.85 11.72 -16.28
N ASP A 134 19.52 12.64 -17.18
CA ASP A 134 20.45 13.24 -18.12
C ASP A 134 21.17 14.43 -17.44
N ALA A 135 22.42 14.19 -17.02
CA ALA A 135 23.26 15.18 -16.36
C ALA A 135 23.47 16.44 -17.21
N ALA A 136 23.60 16.27 -18.53
CA ALA A 136 23.88 17.37 -19.45
C ALA A 136 22.66 18.27 -19.62
N LYS A 137 21.46 17.70 -19.77
CA LYS A 137 20.22 18.46 -19.80
C LYS A 137 19.91 19.16 -18.48
N LEU A 138 20.15 18.51 -17.33
CA LEU A 138 20.02 19.17 -16.03
C LEU A 138 20.99 20.36 -15.93
N ARG A 139 22.24 20.19 -16.35
CA ARG A 139 23.22 21.28 -16.37
C ARG A 139 22.76 22.43 -17.27
N ALA A 140 22.29 22.13 -18.48
CA ALA A 140 21.78 23.13 -19.41
C ALA A 140 20.58 23.90 -18.85
N ALA A 141 19.65 23.23 -18.17
CA ALA A 141 18.52 23.88 -17.50
C ALA A 141 18.98 24.85 -16.40
N LEU A 142 19.97 24.44 -15.60
CA LEU A 142 20.59 25.29 -14.58
C LEU A 142 21.37 26.46 -15.20
N ASP A 143 22.10 26.23 -16.29
CA ASP A 143 22.82 27.27 -17.02
C ASP A 143 21.85 28.35 -17.54
N GLY A 144 20.76 27.92 -18.19
CA GLY A 144 19.69 28.82 -18.64
C GLY A 144 19.02 29.59 -17.51
N ALA A 145 18.86 28.97 -16.33
CA ALA A 145 18.23 29.61 -15.17
C ALA A 145 19.11 30.65 -14.47
N PHE A 146 20.44 30.53 -14.58
CA PHE A 146 21.41 31.47 -14.03
C PHE A 146 21.94 32.49 -15.06
N ALA A 147 21.74 32.24 -16.35
CA ALA A 147 22.13 33.17 -17.42
C ALA A 147 21.20 34.39 -17.45
N GLU A 148 21.76 35.56 -17.17
CA GLU A 148 21.06 36.84 -17.22
C GLU A 148 20.76 37.25 -18.67
N PRO A 149 19.48 37.43 -19.06
CA PRO A 149 19.13 37.69 -20.46
C PRO A 149 19.50 39.11 -20.89
N THR A 150 19.22 40.12 -20.04
CA THR A 150 19.63 41.52 -20.24
C THR A 150 19.70 42.24 -18.89
N ALA A 151 20.48 43.32 -18.79
CA ALA A 151 20.54 44.17 -17.58
C ALA A 151 19.18 44.80 -17.23
N ALA A 152 18.30 44.98 -18.22
CA ALA A 152 16.94 45.46 -18.01
C ALA A 152 16.05 44.36 -17.42
N GLN A 153 16.20 43.09 -17.80
CA GLN A 153 15.37 41.96 -17.35
C GLN A 153 16.17 40.95 -16.50
N PRO A 154 16.69 41.36 -15.32
CA PRO A 154 17.47 40.43 -14.52
C PRO A 154 16.59 39.29 -14.00
N LYS A 155 17.04 38.05 -14.18
CA LYS A 155 16.49 36.87 -13.49
C LYS A 155 16.92 36.89 -12.04
N GLN A 156 18.18 37.21 -11.76
CA GLN A 156 18.71 37.28 -10.39
C GLN A 156 18.41 36.01 -9.58
N THR A 157 18.59 34.85 -10.21
CA THR A 157 18.47 33.55 -9.55
C THR A 157 19.58 33.41 -8.50
N ARG A 158 19.20 33.11 -7.26
CA ARG A 158 20.08 33.01 -6.09
C ARG A 158 20.37 31.57 -5.67
N GLY A 159 19.40 30.68 -5.83
CA GLY A 159 19.56 29.26 -5.50
C GLY A 159 18.56 28.38 -6.25
N ILE A 160 19.02 27.22 -6.72
CA ILE A 160 18.16 26.19 -7.31
C ILE A 160 18.46 24.87 -6.60
N VAL A 161 17.40 24.14 -6.25
CA VAL A 161 17.48 22.75 -5.81
C VAL A 161 16.47 21.93 -6.61
N VAL A 162 16.93 20.89 -7.29
CA VAL A 162 16.09 19.90 -7.97
C VAL A 162 16.17 18.60 -7.18
N ALA A 163 15.08 18.24 -6.51
CA ALA A 163 14.94 17.01 -5.77
C ALA A 163 13.99 16.05 -6.51
N TRP A 164 14.50 14.87 -6.87
CA TRP A 164 13.74 13.84 -7.58
C TRP A 164 13.78 12.53 -6.80
N ASN A 165 12.60 11.97 -6.51
CA ASN A 165 12.42 10.75 -5.73
C ASN A 165 13.21 10.74 -4.41
N GLY A 166 13.13 11.85 -3.66
CA GLY A 166 13.78 11.98 -2.35
C GLY A 166 15.31 12.16 -2.41
N ARG A 167 15.89 12.51 -3.56
CA ARG A 167 17.32 12.86 -3.69
C ARG A 167 17.48 14.18 -4.42
N ILE A 168 18.39 15.04 -3.96
CA ILE A 168 18.82 16.19 -4.75
C ILE A 168 19.68 15.66 -5.91
N VAL A 169 19.21 15.90 -7.14
CA VAL A 169 19.90 15.51 -8.38
C VAL A 169 20.63 16.67 -9.03
N ALA A 170 20.28 17.90 -8.70
CA ALA A 170 21.03 19.09 -9.08
C ALA A 170 20.79 20.21 -8.05
N GLU A 171 21.84 20.97 -7.74
CA GLU A 171 21.71 22.25 -7.05
C GLU A 171 22.76 23.24 -7.56
N ARG A 172 22.47 24.54 -7.46
CA ARG A 172 23.40 25.62 -7.78
C ARG A 172 23.02 26.87 -7.02
N TYR A 173 24.01 27.67 -6.64
CA TYR A 173 23.82 28.92 -5.89
C TYR A 173 24.60 30.05 -6.56
N ALA A 174 24.06 31.27 -6.47
CA ALA A 174 24.76 32.47 -6.92
C ALA A 174 25.90 32.84 -5.96
N LYS A 175 26.82 33.69 -6.42
CA LYS A 175 27.90 34.23 -5.58
C LYS A 175 27.32 34.91 -4.33
N GLY A 176 27.82 34.57 -3.15
CA GLY A 176 27.35 35.08 -1.86
C GLY A 176 26.16 34.31 -1.26
N TYR A 177 25.72 33.23 -1.91
CA TYR A 177 24.69 32.31 -1.41
C TYR A 177 25.22 30.88 -1.44
N ASP A 178 24.75 30.07 -0.49
CA ASP A 178 25.05 28.66 -0.41
C ASP A 178 23.84 27.83 0.08
N ALA A 179 24.05 26.53 0.23
CA ALA A 179 23.05 25.57 0.70
C ALA A 179 22.51 25.86 2.12
N ALA A 180 23.23 26.63 2.93
CA ALA A 180 22.87 26.95 4.30
C ALA A 180 22.32 28.38 4.45
N THR A 181 22.34 29.19 3.39
CA THR A 181 21.90 30.59 3.41
C THR A 181 20.36 30.66 3.44
N PRO A 182 19.73 31.09 4.55
CA PRO A 182 18.29 31.25 4.58
C PRO A 182 17.88 32.52 3.84
N GLN A 183 16.87 32.41 2.97
CA GLN A 183 16.37 33.52 2.15
C GLN A 183 14.87 33.72 2.41
N LEU A 184 14.41 34.95 2.27
CA LEU A 184 13.01 35.33 2.47
C LEU A 184 12.09 34.64 1.45
N GLY A 185 11.15 33.81 1.90
CA GLY A 185 10.21 33.10 1.03
C GLY A 185 8.99 33.92 0.60
N TRP A 186 8.75 35.09 1.20
CA TRP A 186 7.55 35.90 0.97
C TRP A 186 6.28 35.02 1.10
N SER A 187 5.36 35.11 0.14
CA SER A 187 4.10 34.37 0.10
C SER A 187 4.22 32.84 0.08
N MET A 188 5.40 32.26 -0.14
CA MET A 188 5.60 30.83 0.10
C MET A 188 5.30 30.43 1.56
N THR A 189 5.44 31.39 2.49
CA THR A 189 5.13 31.21 3.92
C THR A 189 3.67 30.81 4.15
N LYS A 190 2.74 31.23 3.28
CA LYS A 190 1.31 30.88 3.40
C LYS A 190 1.10 29.36 3.39
N SER A 191 1.89 28.65 2.59
CA SER A 191 1.84 27.18 2.52
C SER A 191 2.40 26.53 3.79
N VAL A 192 3.34 27.17 4.48
CA VAL A 192 3.79 26.75 5.83
C VAL A 192 2.70 27.01 6.85
N THR A 193 2.03 28.16 6.80
CA THR A 193 0.87 28.46 7.66
C THR A 193 -0.24 27.42 7.48
N ASN A 194 -0.51 26.99 6.24
CA ASN A 194 -1.40 25.86 5.95
C ASN A 194 -0.96 24.57 6.66
N ALA A 195 0.33 24.23 6.61
CA ALA A 195 0.82 23.03 7.29
C ALA A 195 0.64 23.14 8.82
N LEU A 196 0.93 24.31 9.40
CA LEU A 196 0.82 24.54 10.84
C LEU A 196 -0.63 24.46 11.35
N ILE A 197 -1.59 25.05 10.65
CA ILE A 197 -3.01 24.91 11.01
C ILE A 197 -3.48 23.47 10.77
N GLY A 198 -3.00 22.79 9.71
CA GLY A 198 -3.28 21.38 9.45
C GLY A 198 -2.83 20.46 10.58
N ILE A 199 -1.68 20.73 11.20
CA ILE A 199 -1.23 20.01 12.40
C ILE A 199 -2.25 20.17 13.55
N LEU A 200 -2.81 21.36 13.75
CA LEU A 200 -3.85 21.59 14.77
C LEU A 200 -5.18 20.91 14.41
N VAL A 201 -5.55 20.85 13.13
CA VAL A 201 -6.72 20.07 12.65
C VAL A 201 -6.52 18.58 12.98
N ARG A 202 -5.33 18.02 12.69
CA ARG A 202 -5.00 16.63 13.02
C ARG A 202 -5.10 16.35 14.51
N GLN A 203 -4.70 17.32 15.34
CA GLN A 203 -4.79 17.24 16.79
C GLN A 203 -6.22 17.43 17.32
N GLY A 204 -7.21 17.68 16.46
CA GLY A 204 -8.60 17.93 16.84
C GLY A 204 -8.81 19.28 17.55
N LYS A 205 -7.85 20.21 17.45
CA LYS A 205 -7.90 21.51 18.15
C LYS A 205 -8.66 22.59 17.37
N VAL A 206 -8.75 22.43 16.05
CA VAL A 206 -9.51 23.31 15.15
C VAL A 206 -10.23 22.47 14.10
N ALA A 207 -11.34 22.99 13.59
CA ALA A 207 -12.12 22.37 12.52
C ALA A 207 -12.39 23.39 11.42
N LEU A 208 -12.36 22.94 10.16
CA LEU A 208 -12.46 23.80 8.98
C LEU A 208 -13.86 24.42 8.81
N ASP A 209 -14.90 23.66 9.15
CA ASP A 209 -16.31 24.02 8.95
C ASP A 209 -16.89 24.91 10.06
N ARG A 210 -16.08 25.25 11.07
CA ARG A 210 -16.48 26.12 12.18
C ARG A 210 -16.14 27.58 11.90
N SER A 211 -16.96 28.47 12.48
CA SER A 211 -16.67 29.90 12.53
C SER A 211 -15.28 30.13 13.08
N ALA A 212 -14.53 31.02 12.44
CA ALA A 212 -13.21 31.42 12.90
C ALA A 212 -13.35 32.20 14.21
N ALA A 213 -12.64 31.76 15.26
CA ALA A 213 -12.65 32.38 16.58
C ALA A 213 -11.78 33.65 16.59
N VAL A 214 -12.21 34.67 15.85
CA VAL A 214 -11.55 35.98 15.75
C VAL A 214 -12.28 36.98 16.67
N PRO A 215 -11.59 37.57 17.66
CA PRO A 215 -12.23 38.42 18.67
C PRO A 215 -13.02 39.61 18.09
N GLU A 216 -12.51 40.23 17.03
CA GLU A 216 -13.11 41.40 16.37
C GLU A 216 -14.49 41.10 15.77
N TRP A 217 -14.81 39.83 15.53
CA TRP A 217 -16.06 39.41 14.87
C TRP A 217 -17.10 38.87 15.85
N GLN A 218 -16.82 38.84 17.15
CA GLN A 218 -17.73 38.24 18.14
C GLN A 218 -18.78 39.23 18.69
N GLN A 219 -18.83 40.46 18.17
CA GLN A 219 -19.86 41.42 18.54
C GLN A 219 -21.21 41.00 17.97
N ALA A 220 -22.29 41.18 18.76
CA ALA A 220 -23.64 40.83 18.33
C ALA A 220 -24.01 41.59 17.05
N GLY A 221 -24.41 40.86 16.01
CA GLY A 221 -24.80 41.43 14.72
C GLY A 221 -23.66 41.69 13.74
N ASP A 222 -22.41 41.38 14.06
CA ASP A 222 -21.30 41.49 13.11
C ASP A 222 -21.40 40.40 12.03
N PRO A 223 -21.57 40.73 10.73
CA PRO A 223 -21.69 39.75 9.67
C PRO A 223 -20.41 38.92 9.47
N ARG A 224 -19.24 39.40 9.93
CA ARG A 224 -17.97 38.67 9.86
C ARG A 224 -17.94 37.45 10.80
N ALA A 225 -18.85 37.36 11.77
CA ALA A 225 -19.01 36.20 12.64
C ALA A 225 -19.34 34.90 11.88
N ALA A 226 -19.79 35.01 10.62
CA ALA A 226 -20.07 33.85 9.77
C ALA A 226 -18.84 33.32 9.00
N ILE A 227 -17.70 34.03 9.02
CA ILE A 227 -16.48 33.60 8.33
C ILE A 227 -15.94 32.35 9.02
N ARG A 228 -15.84 31.23 8.29
CA ARG A 228 -15.26 29.98 8.79
C ARG A 228 -13.76 29.92 8.52
N LEU A 229 -13.08 29.01 9.22
CA LEU A 229 -11.68 28.73 8.92
C LEU A 229 -11.49 28.28 7.46
N GLU A 230 -12.42 27.49 6.91
CA GLU A 230 -12.41 27.11 5.48
C GLU A 230 -12.40 28.33 4.56
N ASP A 231 -13.20 29.36 4.86
CA ASP A 231 -13.32 30.54 4.00
C ASP A 231 -12.01 31.35 4.00
N LEU A 232 -11.30 31.40 5.14
CA LEU A 232 -9.94 31.96 5.24
C LEU A 232 -8.92 31.09 4.48
N MET A 233 -8.95 29.77 4.68
CA MET A 233 -8.05 28.84 4.01
C MET A 233 -8.14 28.95 2.48
N ARG A 234 -9.35 29.19 1.96
CA ARG A 234 -9.67 29.30 0.52
C ARG A 234 -9.56 30.72 -0.04
N MET A 235 -9.13 31.71 0.74
CA MET A 235 -9.04 33.11 0.29
C MET A 235 -10.39 33.67 -0.19
N SER A 236 -11.48 33.33 0.51
CA SER A 236 -12.85 33.70 0.16
C SER A 236 -13.60 34.29 1.35
N SER A 237 -12.89 35.01 2.23
CA SER A 237 -13.44 35.62 3.44
C SER A 237 -14.36 36.81 3.18
N GLY A 238 -14.24 37.46 2.01
CA GLY A 238 -14.99 38.66 1.65
C GLY A 238 -14.43 39.96 2.24
N LEU A 239 -13.30 39.92 2.97
CA LEU A 239 -12.69 41.10 3.59
C LEU A 239 -12.07 42.05 2.54
N ALA A 240 -12.21 43.35 2.77
CA ALA A 240 -11.72 44.43 1.91
C ALA A 240 -10.21 44.69 2.09
N PHE A 241 -9.35 43.78 1.60
CA PHE A 241 -7.88 43.89 1.74
C PHE A 241 -7.18 44.21 0.41
N ASP A 242 -6.38 45.28 0.35
CA ASP A 242 -5.56 45.65 -0.83
C ASP A 242 -4.17 44.97 -0.85
N GLU A 243 -3.99 44.03 -1.78
CA GLU A 243 -2.73 43.30 -2.04
C GLU A 243 -1.85 43.94 -3.13
N SER A 244 -2.02 45.22 -3.48
CA SER A 244 -1.29 45.84 -4.60
C SER A 244 0.21 46.10 -4.36
N TYR A 245 0.72 45.95 -3.13
CA TYR A 245 2.11 46.25 -2.72
C TYR A 245 2.58 47.70 -3.01
N SER A 246 1.66 48.62 -3.28
CA SER A 246 1.96 50.04 -3.46
C SER A 246 2.43 50.66 -2.14
N LEU A 247 3.68 51.18 -2.11
CA LEU A 247 4.36 51.71 -0.91
C LEU A 247 3.76 53.02 -0.33
N GLY A 248 2.55 53.42 -0.70
CA GLY A 248 1.86 54.58 -0.12
C GLY A 248 0.38 54.36 0.20
N THR A 249 -0.23 53.30 -0.35
CA THR A 249 -1.70 53.13 -0.34
C THR A 249 -2.17 51.71 -0.05
N SER A 250 -1.33 50.69 -0.22
CA SER A 250 -1.76 49.29 -0.08
C SER A 250 -1.80 48.80 1.37
N ASP A 251 -2.79 47.96 1.67
CA ASP A 251 -2.95 47.36 2.99
C ASP A 251 -1.81 46.39 3.30
N VAL A 252 -1.34 45.59 2.33
CA VAL A 252 -0.21 44.68 2.53
C VAL A 252 1.08 45.38 2.95
N ALA A 253 1.41 46.53 2.37
CA ALA A 253 2.61 47.25 2.76
C ALA A 253 2.50 47.76 4.20
N ARG A 254 1.34 48.31 4.56
CA ARG A 254 1.04 48.78 5.92
C ARG A 254 1.08 47.63 6.93
N ASP A 255 0.45 46.51 6.59
CA ASP A 255 0.33 45.29 7.39
C ASP A 255 1.70 44.68 7.74
N LEU A 256 2.66 44.75 6.81
CA LEU A 256 3.97 44.12 6.99
C LEU A 256 5.00 45.02 7.70
N PHE A 257 4.93 46.35 7.50
CA PHE A 257 6.02 47.25 7.88
C PHE A 257 5.61 48.44 8.75
N LEU A 258 4.31 48.71 8.92
CA LEU A 258 3.83 49.86 9.68
C LEU A 258 3.03 49.46 10.93
N THR A 259 2.18 48.43 10.83
CA THR A 259 1.26 47.99 11.89
C THR A 259 1.95 47.21 13.01
N HIS A 260 1.31 47.21 14.19
CA HIS A 260 1.77 46.47 15.37
C HIS A 260 1.26 45.02 15.39
N ASP A 261 -0.01 44.81 15.06
CA ASP A 261 -0.66 43.50 14.97
C ASP A 261 -1.23 43.35 13.55
N ALA A 262 -0.57 42.55 12.72
CA ALA A 262 -0.93 42.38 11.32
C ALA A 262 -2.26 41.62 11.16
N GLY A 263 -2.41 40.52 11.92
CA GLY A 263 -3.65 39.75 11.93
C GLY A 263 -4.84 40.56 12.48
N GLY A 264 -4.60 41.40 13.49
CA GLY A 264 -5.59 42.33 14.03
C GLY A 264 -5.99 43.43 13.05
N PHE A 265 -5.02 44.03 12.34
CA PHE A 265 -5.29 45.01 11.29
C PHE A 265 -6.19 44.43 10.20
N ALA A 266 -5.83 43.26 9.66
CA ALA A 266 -6.61 42.59 8.63
C ALA A 266 -8.00 42.15 9.13
N ALA A 267 -8.11 41.66 10.38
CA ALA A 267 -9.39 41.28 10.97
C ALA A 267 -10.35 42.47 11.17
N GLY A 268 -9.81 43.68 11.32
CA GLY A 268 -10.58 44.90 11.52
C GLY A 268 -11.27 45.43 10.25
N LEU A 269 -10.86 44.97 9.06
CA LEU A 269 -11.40 45.43 7.79
C LEU A 269 -12.88 45.01 7.59
N PRO A 270 -13.69 45.81 6.88
CA PRO A 270 -15.08 45.46 6.58
C PRO A 270 -15.18 44.37 5.51
N LEU A 271 -16.38 43.79 5.37
CA LEU A 271 -16.71 42.95 4.22
C LEU A 271 -16.90 43.84 2.97
N ALA A 272 -16.17 43.55 1.90
CA ALA A 272 -16.41 44.11 0.56
C ALA A 272 -17.38 43.25 -0.26
N ASP A 273 -17.39 41.93 -0.02
CA ASP A 273 -18.15 40.94 -0.77
C ASP A 273 -18.80 39.92 0.19
N PRO A 274 -19.90 39.24 -0.19
CA PRO A 274 -20.45 38.15 0.60
C PRO A 274 -19.43 37.01 0.81
N ILE A 275 -19.46 36.39 1.99
CA ILE A 275 -18.53 35.30 2.37
C ILE A 275 -18.66 34.14 1.38
N GLY A 276 -17.53 33.68 0.84
CA GLY A 276 -17.48 32.59 -0.14
C GLY A 276 -17.87 32.98 -1.57
N ALA A 277 -18.32 34.21 -1.83
CA ALA A 277 -18.78 34.61 -3.16
C ALA A 277 -17.64 34.94 -4.13
N ARG A 278 -16.54 35.50 -3.62
CA ARG A 278 -15.39 35.93 -4.43
C ARG A 278 -14.09 35.41 -3.85
N TRP A 279 -13.22 34.91 -4.73
CA TRP A 279 -11.82 34.65 -4.40
C TRP A 279 -11.00 35.94 -4.46
N SER A 280 -10.25 36.23 -3.39
CA SER A 280 -9.35 37.38 -3.29
C SER A 280 -8.06 36.98 -2.58
N TYR A 281 -6.95 36.96 -3.31
CA TYR A 281 -5.65 36.63 -2.74
C TYR A 281 -5.25 37.66 -1.68
N SER A 282 -5.05 37.22 -0.43
CA SER A 282 -4.88 38.11 0.72
C SER A 282 -3.83 37.61 1.74
N SER A 283 -2.79 38.40 1.95
CA SER A 283 -1.78 38.24 3.00
C SER A 283 -2.40 38.48 4.39
N GLY A 284 -3.29 39.46 4.51
CA GLY A 284 -4.04 39.70 5.74
C GLY A 284 -4.85 38.48 6.18
N THR A 285 -5.52 37.80 5.24
CA THR A 285 -6.23 36.54 5.52
C THR A 285 -5.32 35.47 6.12
N THR A 286 -4.10 35.30 5.60
CA THR A 286 -3.15 34.37 6.20
C THR A 286 -2.68 34.82 7.59
N ASN A 287 -2.46 36.12 7.82
CA ASN A 287 -2.05 36.64 9.13
C ASN A 287 -3.16 36.47 10.18
N ILE A 288 -4.43 36.52 9.79
CA ILE A 288 -5.56 36.13 10.65
C ILE A 288 -5.43 34.64 11.04
N ILE A 289 -5.08 33.75 10.11
CA ILE A 289 -4.86 32.32 10.40
C ILE A 289 -3.71 32.15 11.40
N SER A 290 -2.59 32.88 11.27
CA SER A 290 -1.52 32.87 12.27
C SER A 290 -2.01 33.28 13.66
N ARG A 291 -2.89 34.29 13.75
CA ARG A 291 -3.48 34.72 15.01
C ARG A 291 -4.41 33.66 15.61
N ILE A 292 -5.18 32.96 14.77
CA ILE A 292 -5.98 31.79 15.18
C ILE A 292 -5.08 30.68 15.74
N ILE A 293 -3.95 30.37 15.09
CA ILE A 293 -2.97 29.38 15.59
C ILE A 293 -2.47 29.80 16.99
N ARG A 294 -2.08 31.06 17.17
CA ARG A 294 -1.63 31.60 18.46
C ARG A 294 -2.70 31.46 19.55
N HIS A 295 -3.93 31.91 19.27
CA HIS A 295 -5.04 31.84 20.22
C HIS A 295 -5.41 30.39 20.57
N THR A 296 -5.39 29.49 19.60
CA THR A 296 -5.68 28.05 19.80
C THR A 296 -4.65 27.41 20.73
N ILE A 297 -3.38 27.80 20.63
CA ILE A 297 -2.32 27.30 21.50
C ILE A 297 -2.42 27.90 22.92
N GLY A 298 -2.88 29.15 23.03
CA GLY A 298 -3.17 29.83 24.30
C GLY A 298 -1.95 30.16 25.16
N ASN A 299 -0.75 29.75 24.74
CA ASN A 299 0.51 29.99 25.43
C ASN A 299 1.56 30.53 24.45
N ASP A 300 2.02 31.75 24.69
CA ASP A 300 2.95 32.47 23.81
C ASP A 300 4.32 31.77 23.66
N SER A 301 4.83 31.14 24.72
CA SER A 301 6.08 30.38 24.65
C SER A 301 5.92 29.13 23.78
N ALA A 302 4.82 28.38 23.98
CA ALA A 302 4.50 27.21 23.18
C ALA A 302 4.24 27.59 21.70
N TYR A 303 3.55 28.70 21.43
CA TYR A 303 3.31 29.21 20.08
C TYR A 303 4.62 29.52 19.36
N ARG A 304 5.55 30.22 20.04
CA ARG A 304 6.86 30.57 19.50
C ARG A 304 7.72 29.35 19.15
N GLU A 305 7.56 28.26 19.89
CA GLU A 305 8.26 27.00 19.62
C GLU A 305 7.51 26.08 18.65
N PHE A 306 6.24 26.35 18.37
CA PHE A 306 5.34 25.43 17.67
C PHE A 306 5.84 25.08 16.25
N PRO A 307 6.19 26.04 15.36
CA PRO A 307 6.70 25.71 14.04
C PRO A 307 7.98 24.87 14.09
N ARG A 308 8.90 25.22 15.00
CA ARG A 308 10.16 24.49 15.20
C ARG A 308 9.90 23.05 15.61
N ARG A 309 9.17 22.83 16.71
CA ARG A 309 8.99 21.49 17.30
C ARG A 309 8.12 20.57 16.46
N THR A 310 7.12 21.11 15.79
CA THR A 310 6.09 20.29 15.12
C THR A 310 6.30 20.13 13.62
N LEU A 311 7.08 21.02 12.99
CA LEU A 311 7.31 21.00 11.56
C LEU A 311 8.80 21.04 11.20
N PHE A 312 9.55 22.06 11.62
CA PHE A 312 10.92 22.24 11.12
C PHE A 312 11.90 21.17 11.62
N GLU A 313 11.92 20.86 12.91
CA GLU A 313 12.80 19.82 13.47
C GLU A 313 12.47 18.42 12.95
N PRO A 314 11.19 17.97 12.91
CA PRO A 314 10.84 16.70 12.29
C PRO A 314 11.31 16.56 10.83
N LEU A 315 11.26 17.66 10.06
CA LEU A 315 11.69 17.68 8.67
C LEU A 315 13.22 17.82 8.50
N GLY A 316 13.95 18.22 9.54
CA GLY A 316 15.36 18.60 9.42
C GLY A 316 15.57 19.95 8.73
N MET A 317 14.60 20.87 8.83
CA MET A 317 14.71 22.24 8.32
C MET A 317 15.50 23.13 9.30
N HIS A 318 16.82 23.04 9.24
CA HIS A 318 17.70 23.63 10.26
C HIS A 318 17.95 25.14 10.10
N THR A 319 17.66 25.71 8.93
CA THR A 319 17.83 27.13 8.63
C THR A 319 16.53 27.92 8.71
N ALA A 320 15.39 27.22 8.83
CA ALA A 320 14.06 27.81 8.84
C ALA A 320 13.81 28.70 10.06
N VAL A 321 13.42 29.95 9.82
CA VAL A 321 13.00 30.92 10.83
C VAL A 321 11.72 31.59 10.36
N LEU A 322 10.69 31.61 11.22
CA LEU A 322 9.45 32.33 10.99
C LEU A 322 9.41 33.54 11.92
N GLU A 323 9.30 34.75 11.38
CA GLU A 323 9.44 35.98 12.15
C GLU A 323 8.09 36.57 12.55
N PRO A 324 7.96 37.10 13.78
CA PRO A 324 6.73 37.73 14.25
C PRO A 324 6.65 39.23 13.93
N ASP A 325 5.42 39.73 13.93
CA ASP A 325 5.11 41.15 14.00
C ASP A 325 5.40 41.71 15.43
N PRO A 326 5.30 43.03 15.64
CA PRO A 326 5.52 43.63 16.94
C PRO A 326 4.63 43.06 18.08
N SER A 327 3.41 42.58 17.76
CA SER A 327 2.51 41.94 18.73
C SER A 327 2.97 40.55 19.19
N GLY A 328 3.95 39.96 18.51
CA GLY A 328 4.45 38.61 18.74
C GLY A 328 3.73 37.53 17.93
N THR A 329 2.82 37.89 17.02
CA THR A 329 2.16 36.95 16.10
C THR A 329 3.05 36.72 14.88
N PHE A 330 3.33 35.47 14.51
CA PHE A 330 4.06 35.18 13.27
C PHE A 330 3.38 35.77 12.04
N VAL A 331 4.15 36.48 11.22
CA VAL A 331 3.71 37.00 9.91
C VAL A 331 3.72 35.84 8.91
N GLY A 332 2.73 34.98 9.05
CA GLY A 332 2.56 33.72 8.30
C GLY A 332 2.25 33.95 6.82
N SER A 333 2.00 35.19 6.43
CA SER A 333 1.87 35.56 5.03
C SER A 333 3.20 35.65 4.30
N SER A 334 4.30 36.01 4.97
CA SER A 334 5.48 36.57 4.30
C SER A 334 6.85 36.26 4.93
N PHE A 335 7.01 36.34 6.26
CA PHE A 335 8.35 36.42 6.89
C PHE A 335 8.91 35.08 7.36
N MET A 336 8.84 34.06 6.51
CA MET A 336 9.68 32.88 6.69
C MET A 336 10.96 32.97 5.85
N PHE A 337 12.08 32.73 6.52
CA PHE A 337 13.38 32.59 5.91
C PHE A 337 13.81 31.13 5.97
N ALA A 338 14.24 30.56 4.85
CA ALA A 338 14.78 29.20 4.81
C ALA A 338 15.70 29.02 3.60
N SER A 339 16.65 28.09 3.69
CA SER A 339 17.51 27.75 2.56
C SER A 339 16.73 27.03 1.46
N ALA A 340 17.29 26.97 0.25
CA ALA A 340 16.66 26.24 -0.86
C ALA A 340 16.46 24.75 -0.53
N ARG A 341 17.37 24.14 0.24
CA ARG A 341 17.25 22.74 0.69
C ARG A 341 16.13 22.54 1.70
N ASP A 342 15.91 23.50 2.60
CA ASP A 342 14.82 23.43 3.59
C ASP A 342 13.46 23.62 2.92
N TRP A 343 13.35 24.52 1.94
CA TRP A 343 12.18 24.60 1.08
C TRP A 343 11.94 23.31 0.29
N ALA A 344 12.99 22.63 -0.17
CA ALA A 344 12.88 21.34 -0.85
C ALA A 344 12.36 20.24 0.10
N ARG A 345 12.79 20.23 1.37
CA ARG A 345 12.24 19.32 2.40
C ARG A 345 10.76 19.56 2.64
N PHE A 346 10.36 20.83 2.73
CA PHE A 346 8.95 21.20 2.87
C PHE A 346 8.11 20.76 1.66
N GLY A 347 8.61 20.98 0.44
CA GLY A 347 7.97 20.46 -0.78
C GLY A 347 7.89 18.92 -0.79
N GLN A 348 8.93 18.24 -0.29
CA GLN A 348 8.97 16.78 -0.20
C GLN A 348 7.97 16.22 0.84
N LEU A 349 7.67 16.95 1.92
CA LEU A 349 6.57 16.60 2.84
C LEU A 349 5.23 16.56 2.10
N TYR A 350 4.93 17.58 1.30
CA TYR A 350 3.70 17.64 0.52
C TYR A 350 3.67 16.58 -0.59
N LEU A 351 4.80 16.34 -1.25
CA LEU A 351 4.94 15.26 -2.22
C LEU A 351 4.60 13.88 -1.62
N ASN A 352 4.83 13.71 -0.31
CA ASN A 352 4.58 12.48 0.43
C ASN A 352 3.26 12.50 1.24
N ASP A 353 2.27 13.32 0.84
CA ASP A 353 0.97 13.44 1.53
C ASP A 353 1.10 13.70 3.04
N GLY A 354 2.05 14.55 3.44
CA GLY A 354 2.23 14.92 4.83
C GLY A 354 2.91 13.86 5.70
N VAL A 355 3.49 12.81 5.10
CA VAL A 355 4.28 11.78 5.80
C VAL A 355 5.78 12.05 5.63
N TRP A 356 6.52 12.03 6.74
CA TRP A 356 7.97 12.18 6.77
C TRP A 356 8.62 11.05 7.55
N ASN A 357 9.57 10.34 6.94
CA ASN A 357 10.26 9.19 7.56
C ASN A 357 9.30 8.16 8.21
N GLY A 358 8.15 7.92 7.57
CA GLY A 358 7.11 7.00 8.08
C GLY A 358 6.21 7.57 9.18
N VAL A 359 6.44 8.82 9.61
CA VAL A 359 5.61 9.52 10.60
C VAL A 359 4.68 10.48 9.87
N ARG A 360 3.37 10.35 10.12
CA ARG A 360 2.37 11.30 9.60
C ARG A 360 2.45 12.61 10.40
N ILE A 361 2.72 13.72 9.72
CA ILE A 361 2.76 15.08 10.29
C ILE A 361 1.41 15.77 10.05
N LEU A 362 0.94 15.80 8.80
CA LEU A 362 -0.32 16.43 8.39
C LEU A 362 -1.49 15.40 8.39
N PRO A 363 -2.76 15.84 8.50
CA PRO A 363 -3.91 14.95 8.39
C PRO A 363 -3.88 14.13 7.10
N GLU A 364 -4.46 12.93 7.13
CA GLU A 364 -4.65 12.14 5.92
C GLU A 364 -5.54 12.88 4.92
N GLY A 365 -5.11 12.96 3.66
CA GLY A 365 -5.81 13.72 2.62
C GLY A 365 -5.64 15.25 2.71
N TRP A 366 -4.84 15.77 3.63
CA TRP A 366 -4.63 17.22 3.79
C TRP A 366 -3.97 17.87 2.57
N VAL A 367 -3.03 17.19 1.91
CA VAL A 367 -2.41 17.72 0.69
C VAL A 367 -3.43 17.78 -0.44
N LYS A 368 -4.27 16.75 -0.58
CA LYS A 368 -5.38 16.76 -1.54
C LYS A 368 -6.36 17.88 -1.25
N TYR A 369 -6.75 18.09 0.01
CA TYR A 369 -7.57 19.23 0.42
C TYR A 369 -6.91 20.57 0.01
N SER A 370 -5.63 20.72 0.32
CA SER A 370 -4.86 21.94 0.05
C SER A 370 -4.70 22.23 -1.44
N THR A 371 -4.67 21.17 -2.26
CA THR A 371 -4.50 21.24 -3.71
C THR A 371 -5.80 21.11 -4.50
N SER A 372 -6.95 21.03 -3.82
CA SER A 372 -8.26 21.08 -4.48
C SER A 372 -8.60 22.53 -4.83
N PRO A 373 -9.24 22.82 -5.97
CA PRO A 373 -9.62 24.19 -6.34
C PRO A 373 -10.53 24.87 -5.30
N ALA A 374 -10.26 26.15 -5.02
CA ALA A 374 -11.17 26.98 -4.26
C ALA A 374 -12.43 27.26 -5.11
N LYS A 375 -13.62 27.01 -4.54
CA LYS A 375 -14.89 27.13 -5.29
C LYS A 375 -15.13 28.54 -5.85
N ALA A 376 -14.70 29.56 -5.10
CA ALA A 376 -14.85 30.97 -5.50
C ALA A 376 -13.82 31.42 -6.56
N ASP A 377 -12.82 30.60 -6.87
CA ASP A 377 -11.82 30.87 -7.90
C ASP A 377 -12.25 30.25 -9.24
N SER A 378 -12.83 31.07 -10.11
CA SER A 378 -13.26 30.66 -11.45
C SER A 378 -12.12 30.16 -12.36
N THR A 379 -10.87 30.48 -12.04
CA THR A 379 -9.70 30.02 -12.81
C THR A 379 -9.25 28.63 -12.38
N GLY A 380 -9.62 28.18 -11.18
CA GLY A 380 -9.13 26.96 -10.55
C GLY A 380 -7.60 26.93 -10.38
N GLY A 381 -6.98 28.10 -10.23
CA GLY A 381 -5.54 28.27 -10.06
C GLY A 381 -5.09 28.32 -8.60
N TYR A 382 -6.03 28.43 -7.65
CA TYR A 382 -5.74 28.45 -6.21
C TYR A 382 -6.50 27.39 -5.41
N GLY A 383 -5.81 26.79 -4.45
CA GLY A 383 -6.36 25.84 -3.49
C GLY A 383 -6.51 26.45 -2.09
N ALA A 384 -6.13 25.70 -1.06
CA ALA A 384 -6.11 26.21 0.31
C ALA A 384 -4.70 26.72 0.66
N GLN A 385 -4.46 28.03 0.51
CA GLN A 385 -3.14 28.68 0.71
C GLN A 385 -2.00 28.12 -0.18
N VAL A 386 -2.33 27.47 -1.30
CA VAL A 386 -1.41 26.82 -2.25
C VAL A 386 -1.86 27.09 -3.68
N TRP A 387 -0.93 27.38 -4.59
CA TRP A 387 -1.22 27.54 -6.03
C TRP A 387 -1.29 26.18 -6.71
N ILE A 388 -2.19 25.97 -7.68
CA ILE A 388 -2.45 24.65 -8.27
C ILE A 388 -2.53 24.70 -9.80
N ASN A 389 -2.29 23.56 -10.44
CA ASN A 389 -2.38 23.39 -11.90
C ASN A 389 -3.51 22.45 -12.36
N ALA A 390 -4.42 22.09 -11.45
CA ALA A 390 -5.50 21.15 -11.72
C ALA A 390 -6.53 21.71 -12.74
N GLY A 391 -6.66 23.04 -12.82
CA GLY A 391 -7.58 23.74 -13.72
C GLY A 391 -8.98 23.92 -13.11
N GLY A 392 -9.67 24.96 -13.58
CA GLY A 392 -11.05 25.26 -13.19
C GLY A 392 -12.09 24.49 -14.00
N ALA A 393 -13.37 24.73 -13.73
CA ALA A 393 -14.51 24.07 -14.40
C ALA A 393 -14.53 24.26 -15.94
N ASN A 394 -13.80 25.24 -16.46
CA ASN A 394 -13.65 25.52 -17.89
C ASN A 394 -12.47 24.78 -18.56
N GLY A 395 -11.74 23.94 -17.84
CA GLY A 395 -10.60 23.16 -18.34
C GLY A 395 -9.32 23.97 -18.61
N LYS A 396 -9.33 25.30 -18.41
CA LYS A 396 -8.12 26.13 -18.51
C LYS A 396 -7.33 26.02 -17.21
N ARG A 397 -6.01 25.95 -17.32
CA ARG A 397 -5.08 25.82 -16.20
C ARG A 397 -3.91 26.82 -16.31
N PRO A 398 -3.36 27.31 -15.17
CA PRO A 398 -2.32 28.34 -15.18
C PRO A 398 -1.02 27.91 -15.89
N HIS A 399 -0.59 26.65 -15.73
CA HIS A 399 0.68 26.14 -16.25
C HIS A 399 0.44 25.02 -17.27
N GLN A 400 0.09 25.41 -18.51
CA GLN A 400 -0.33 24.47 -19.56
C GLN A 400 0.75 23.49 -20.02
N ARG A 401 2.04 23.82 -19.81
CA ARG A 401 3.16 22.94 -20.19
C ARG A 401 3.55 21.94 -19.10
N LEU A 402 3.01 22.08 -17.89
CA LEU A 402 3.37 21.25 -16.74
C LEU A 402 2.31 20.18 -16.46
N PRO A 403 2.57 19.08 -15.76
CA PRO A 403 1.54 18.10 -15.40
C PRO A 403 0.35 18.70 -14.63
N THR A 404 -0.85 18.14 -14.79
CA THR A 404 -2.09 18.65 -14.16
C THR A 404 -2.07 18.54 -12.64
N ASP A 405 -1.29 17.61 -12.10
CA ASP A 405 -1.13 17.43 -10.66
C ASP A 405 -0.01 18.31 -10.07
N ALA A 406 0.61 19.19 -10.87
CA ALA A 406 1.57 20.16 -10.37
C ALA A 406 0.89 21.20 -9.45
N PHE A 407 1.57 21.56 -8.37
CA PHE A 407 1.18 22.64 -7.48
C PHE A 407 2.41 23.38 -6.95
N PHE A 408 2.20 24.60 -6.46
CA PHE A 408 3.29 25.54 -6.21
C PHE A 408 3.13 26.30 -4.90
N PHE A 409 4.26 26.54 -4.25
CA PHE A 409 4.41 27.61 -3.26
C PHE A 409 5.09 28.77 -3.98
N MET A 410 4.40 29.88 -4.15
CA MET A 410 4.90 31.03 -4.91
C MET A 410 4.98 32.27 -4.03
N GLY A 411 6.14 32.90 -4.04
CA GLY A 411 6.49 34.10 -3.32
C GLY A 411 6.67 35.30 -4.26
N TYR A 412 6.62 36.49 -3.67
CA TYR A 412 6.95 37.73 -4.37
C TYR A 412 8.38 37.66 -4.96
N ASP A 413 8.61 38.40 -6.05
CA ASP A 413 9.86 38.38 -6.83
C ASP A 413 10.27 36.99 -7.39
N GLN A 414 9.29 36.12 -7.65
CA GLN A 414 9.45 34.81 -8.32
C GLN A 414 10.25 33.78 -7.50
N GLN A 415 10.07 33.78 -6.17
CA GLN A 415 10.51 32.69 -5.29
C GLN A 415 9.53 31.52 -5.43
N ASN A 416 9.99 30.33 -5.83
CA ASN A 416 9.10 29.24 -6.22
C ASN A 416 9.53 27.89 -5.64
N VAL A 417 8.56 27.12 -5.15
CA VAL A 417 8.68 25.67 -4.96
C VAL A 417 7.60 25.01 -5.79
N ALA A 418 7.99 24.27 -6.82
CA ALA A 418 7.09 23.43 -7.60
C ALA A 418 7.13 22.00 -7.08
N VAL A 419 5.96 21.39 -6.90
CA VAL A 419 5.80 19.99 -6.52
C VAL A 419 4.99 19.28 -7.61
N ILE A 420 5.53 18.19 -8.15
CA ILE A 420 4.94 17.44 -9.27
C ILE A 420 4.86 15.95 -8.88
N PRO A 421 3.75 15.52 -8.26
CA PRO A 421 3.59 14.16 -7.72
C PRO A 421 3.78 13.03 -8.72
N SER A 422 3.22 13.17 -9.92
CA SER A 422 3.31 12.22 -11.02
C SER A 422 4.74 11.98 -11.48
N ARG A 423 5.63 12.94 -11.24
CA ARG A 423 7.05 12.90 -11.58
C ARG A 423 7.95 12.69 -10.37
N GLY A 424 7.40 12.57 -9.15
CA GLY A 424 8.17 12.45 -7.91
C GLY A 424 9.15 13.60 -7.70
N LEU A 425 8.79 14.81 -8.14
CA LEU A 425 9.71 15.91 -8.34
C LEU A 425 9.34 17.10 -7.45
N VAL A 426 10.36 17.70 -6.82
CA VAL A 426 10.31 19.01 -6.16
C VAL A 426 11.40 19.89 -6.77
N VAL A 427 11.02 21.07 -7.25
CA VAL A 427 11.96 22.05 -7.80
C VAL A 427 11.83 23.34 -7.00
N VAL A 428 12.93 23.77 -6.40
CA VAL A 428 13.04 25.04 -5.70
C VAL A 428 13.86 26.00 -6.56
N ARG A 429 13.34 27.20 -6.73
CA ARG A 429 14.06 28.34 -7.31
C ARG A 429 13.89 29.52 -6.39
N LEU A 430 15.00 29.95 -5.80
CA LEU A 430 15.07 31.20 -5.06
C LEU A 430 15.74 32.26 -5.92
N GLY A 431 15.16 33.46 -6.02
CA GLY A 431 15.66 34.59 -6.78
C GLY A 431 15.00 35.91 -6.35
N TYR A 432 15.44 36.99 -6.98
CA TYR A 432 14.86 38.33 -6.82
C TYR A 432 14.59 38.90 -8.21
N THR A 433 13.40 38.61 -8.77
CA THR A 433 13.01 38.97 -10.15
C THR A 433 11.90 40.04 -10.15
N PRO A 434 12.21 41.32 -9.91
CA PRO A 434 11.20 42.35 -9.71
C PRO A 434 10.46 42.70 -11.00
N GLY A 435 9.12 42.65 -10.94
CA GLY A 435 8.20 43.24 -11.92
C GLY A 435 8.21 42.66 -13.34
N ARG A 436 8.74 41.45 -13.58
CA ARG A 436 8.87 40.86 -14.94
C ARG A 436 8.61 39.35 -14.96
N GLU A 437 8.23 38.83 -16.14
CA GLU A 437 7.91 37.40 -16.36
C GLU A 437 9.17 36.51 -16.29
N TRP A 438 9.21 35.59 -15.33
CA TRP A 438 10.13 34.45 -15.30
C TRP A 438 9.44 33.26 -15.97
N ASP A 439 10.07 32.64 -16.96
CA ASP A 439 9.53 31.45 -17.61
C ASP A 439 9.70 30.20 -16.73
N LEU A 440 8.86 30.11 -15.69
CA LEU A 440 8.83 28.98 -14.76
C LEU A 440 8.50 27.66 -15.48
N ASP A 441 7.52 27.70 -16.38
CA ASP A 441 7.08 26.53 -17.14
C ASP A 441 8.20 25.96 -17.99
N GLY A 442 8.90 26.82 -18.75
CA GLY A 442 10.01 26.40 -19.60
C GLY A 442 11.18 25.86 -18.79
N PHE A 443 11.50 26.48 -17.65
CA PHE A 443 12.53 25.98 -16.76
C PHE A 443 12.19 24.57 -16.22
N ILE A 444 10.97 24.38 -15.70
CA ILE A 444 10.53 23.08 -15.17
C ILE A 444 10.43 22.03 -16.28
N GLU A 445 9.98 22.42 -17.48
CA GLU A 445 9.93 21.54 -18.65
C GLU A 445 11.32 21.02 -19.04
N GLN A 446 12.34 21.89 -19.05
CA GLN A 446 13.73 21.48 -19.27
C GLN A 446 14.23 20.52 -18.19
N VAL A 447 13.89 20.77 -16.92
CA VAL A 447 14.18 19.82 -15.83
C VAL A 447 13.49 18.48 -16.06
N LEU A 448 12.21 18.48 -16.47
CA LEU A 448 11.45 17.27 -16.75
C LEU A 448 12.01 16.45 -17.92
N GLN A 449 12.52 17.12 -18.97
CA GLN A 449 13.19 16.48 -20.12
C GLN A 449 14.51 15.82 -19.75
N ALA A 450 15.13 16.25 -18.65
CA ALA A 450 16.34 15.66 -18.11
C ALA A 450 16.06 14.47 -17.17
N LEU A 451 14.79 14.22 -16.83
CA LEU A 451 14.37 13.14 -15.94
C LEU A 451 13.70 12.03 -16.74
N PRO A 452 13.93 10.75 -16.40
CA PRO A 452 13.28 9.66 -17.10
C PRO A 452 11.76 9.73 -16.86
N SER A 453 10.97 9.57 -17.91
CA SER A 453 9.54 9.31 -17.78
C SER A 453 9.37 7.86 -17.35
N PRO A 454 8.83 7.56 -16.15
CA PRO A 454 8.50 6.18 -15.82
C PRO A 454 7.40 5.71 -16.78
N ARG A 455 7.76 4.80 -17.69
CA ARG A 455 6.81 4.05 -18.51
C ARG A 455 6.63 2.69 -17.85
N TYR A 456 5.40 2.37 -17.46
CA TYR A 456 5.04 1.06 -16.95
C TYR A 456 4.45 0.18 -18.07
N GLU A 457 4.40 -1.13 -17.85
CA GLU A 457 3.77 -2.04 -18.81
C GLU A 457 2.25 -1.86 -18.76
N THR A 458 1.70 -1.88 -17.54
CA THR A 458 0.26 -1.73 -17.29
C THR A 458 0.00 -0.79 -16.13
N ILE A 459 -1.02 0.06 -16.24
CA ILE A 459 -1.59 0.81 -15.12
C ILE A 459 -3.08 0.49 -15.01
N LEU A 460 -3.54 0.26 -13.78
CA LEU A 460 -4.96 0.22 -13.41
C LEU A 460 -5.31 1.55 -12.72
N ARG A 461 -6.26 2.32 -13.26
CA ARG A 461 -6.60 3.67 -12.79
C ARG A 461 -7.88 3.73 -11.97
N GLY A 462 -7.85 4.45 -10.85
CA GLY A 462 -9.05 4.90 -10.12
C GLY A 462 -9.81 3.82 -9.35
N GLY A 463 -9.23 2.63 -9.18
CA GLY A 463 -9.88 1.48 -8.54
C GLY A 463 -10.01 1.61 -7.03
N THR A 464 -11.03 0.93 -6.47
CA THR A 464 -11.15 0.72 -5.03
C THR A 464 -10.40 -0.55 -4.63
N ILE A 465 -9.22 -0.40 -4.05
CA ILE A 465 -8.32 -1.49 -3.69
C ILE A 465 -8.73 -2.12 -2.36
N VAL A 466 -8.85 -3.44 -2.36
CA VAL A 466 -8.82 -4.30 -1.17
C VAL A 466 -7.58 -5.18 -1.30
N ASP A 467 -6.55 -4.91 -0.49
CA ASP A 467 -5.19 -5.43 -0.73
C ASP A 467 -4.96 -6.90 -0.33
N GLY A 468 -6.01 -7.61 0.12
CA GLY A 468 -5.94 -9.01 0.58
C GLY A 468 -5.50 -9.19 2.02
N SER A 469 -5.15 -8.12 2.74
CA SER A 469 -4.70 -8.20 4.13
C SER A 469 -5.83 -8.25 5.16
N GLY A 470 -7.05 -7.90 4.76
CA GLY A 470 -8.18 -7.62 5.66
C GLY A 470 -8.24 -6.18 6.17
N ALA A 471 -7.28 -5.33 5.80
CA ALA A 471 -7.34 -3.89 6.09
C ALA A 471 -8.47 -3.21 5.29
N PRO A 472 -9.00 -2.04 5.76
CA PRO A 472 -10.05 -1.31 5.05
C PRO A 472 -9.73 -1.04 3.59
N ARG A 473 -10.73 -0.98 2.71
CA ARG A 473 -10.51 -0.61 1.30
C ARG A 473 -10.04 0.84 1.14
N PHE A 474 -9.33 1.15 0.06
CA PHE A 474 -8.86 2.51 -0.26
C PHE A 474 -8.78 2.73 -1.76
N ARG A 475 -8.61 3.97 -2.19
CA ARG A 475 -8.55 4.30 -3.60
C ARG A 475 -7.14 4.64 -4.07
N ALA A 476 -6.67 3.99 -5.11
CA ALA A 476 -5.40 4.31 -5.75
C ALA A 476 -5.30 3.69 -7.16
N ASP A 477 -4.25 4.07 -7.87
CA ASP A 477 -3.83 3.42 -9.11
C ASP A 477 -2.77 2.34 -8.80
N ILE A 478 -2.64 1.33 -9.67
CA ILE A 478 -1.61 0.30 -9.58
C ILE A 478 -0.79 0.29 -10.88
N ALA A 479 0.53 0.45 -10.76
CA ALA A 479 1.48 0.28 -11.86
C ALA A 479 2.16 -1.08 -11.80
N ILE A 480 2.33 -1.70 -12.97
CA ILE A 480 2.92 -3.03 -13.15
C ILE A 480 4.14 -2.93 -14.09
N SER A 481 5.20 -3.65 -13.74
CA SER A 481 6.41 -3.80 -14.55
C SER A 481 7.02 -5.17 -14.28
N GLY A 482 7.51 -5.86 -15.33
CA GLY A 482 8.14 -7.17 -15.18
C GLY A 482 7.21 -8.20 -14.54
N GLY A 483 5.91 -8.10 -14.81
CA GLY A 483 4.88 -8.95 -14.20
C GLY A 483 4.69 -8.79 -12.69
N ARG A 484 5.25 -7.73 -12.09
CA ARG A 484 5.17 -7.43 -10.65
C ARG A 484 4.60 -6.05 -10.39
N ILE A 485 4.00 -5.87 -9.22
CA ILE A 485 3.45 -4.60 -8.76
C ILE A 485 4.61 -3.65 -8.49
N ALA A 486 4.74 -2.62 -9.31
CA ALA A 486 5.84 -1.67 -9.23
C ALA A 486 5.54 -0.51 -8.27
N ARG A 487 4.29 -0.03 -8.25
CA ARG A 487 3.83 1.08 -7.41
C ARG A 487 2.31 1.02 -7.21
N ILE A 488 1.85 1.44 -6.04
CA ILE A 488 0.45 1.70 -5.73
C ILE A 488 0.37 3.15 -5.22
N GLY A 489 -0.55 3.95 -5.73
CA GLY A 489 -0.70 5.36 -5.34
C GLY A 489 -1.33 6.21 -6.44
N ASN A 490 -1.09 7.53 -6.42
CA ASN A 490 -1.51 8.43 -7.50
C ASN A 490 -0.55 8.34 -8.70
N LEU A 491 -1.07 7.98 -9.88
CA LEU A 491 -0.32 7.80 -11.13
C LEU A 491 -0.89 8.63 -12.29
N ALA A 492 -1.62 9.72 -12.01
CA ALA A 492 -2.34 10.53 -13.01
C ALA A 492 -1.47 11.09 -14.17
N GLY A 493 -0.15 11.26 -13.98
CA GLY A 493 0.78 11.72 -15.03
C GLY A 493 1.81 10.68 -15.46
N VAL A 494 1.60 9.41 -15.12
CA VAL A 494 2.48 8.30 -15.45
C VAL A 494 1.92 7.57 -16.67
N GLN A 495 2.77 7.25 -17.64
CA GLN A 495 2.38 6.55 -18.85
C GLN A 495 2.55 5.04 -18.70
N ALA A 496 1.71 4.28 -19.39
CA ALA A 496 1.88 2.83 -19.55
C ALA A 496 1.56 2.38 -20.96
N THR A 497 2.02 1.18 -21.33
CA THR A 497 1.65 0.55 -22.60
C THR A 497 0.19 0.10 -22.60
N THR A 498 -0.28 -0.47 -21.48
CA THR A 498 -1.68 -0.80 -21.25
C THR A 498 -2.23 0.10 -20.14
N ASP A 499 -3.34 0.77 -20.41
CA ASP A 499 -4.00 1.66 -19.46
C ASP A 499 -5.44 1.18 -19.26
N LEU A 500 -5.76 0.68 -18.07
CA LEU A 500 -7.07 0.14 -17.72
C LEU A 500 -7.77 1.11 -16.77
N ASP A 501 -8.85 1.73 -17.23
CA ASP A 501 -9.75 2.46 -16.34
C ASP A 501 -10.59 1.47 -15.53
N VAL A 502 -10.40 1.50 -14.22
CA VAL A 502 -11.13 0.65 -13.27
C VAL A 502 -11.90 1.51 -12.25
N TRP A 503 -12.25 2.73 -12.64
CA TRP A 503 -13.12 3.60 -11.86
C TRP A 503 -14.44 2.91 -11.52
N GLY A 504 -14.86 3.00 -10.25
CA GLY A 504 -16.10 2.39 -9.77
C GLY A 504 -16.01 0.87 -9.55
N LEU A 505 -14.89 0.23 -9.93
CA LEU A 505 -14.66 -1.19 -9.72
C LEU A 505 -13.82 -1.44 -8.47
N MET A 506 -13.93 -2.66 -7.93
CA MET A 506 -13.08 -3.16 -6.87
C MET A 506 -11.87 -3.88 -7.45
N VAL A 507 -10.69 -3.66 -6.87
CA VAL A 507 -9.41 -4.25 -7.28
C VAL A 507 -8.85 -5.06 -6.11
N ALA A 508 -8.65 -6.35 -6.33
CA ALA A 508 -8.17 -7.31 -5.34
C ALA A 508 -6.96 -8.09 -5.87
N PRO A 509 -6.15 -8.74 -5.01
CA PRO A 509 -5.26 -9.79 -5.49
C PRO A 509 -6.07 -10.86 -6.22
N GLY A 510 -5.44 -11.54 -7.18
CA GLY A 510 -6.04 -12.67 -7.85
C GLY A 510 -6.41 -13.80 -6.89
N PHE A 511 -7.57 -14.43 -7.09
CA PHE A 511 -8.05 -15.45 -6.17
C PHE A 511 -7.24 -16.75 -6.29
N ILE A 512 -7.01 -17.40 -5.15
CA ILE A 512 -6.18 -18.61 -5.03
C ILE A 512 -7.08 -19.77 -4.65
N ASN A 513 -7.28 -20.70 -5.58
CA ASN A 513 -7.99 -21.94 -5.33
C ASN A 513 -7.04 -23.00 -4.75
N VAL A 514 -7.06 -23.17 -3.42
CA VAL A 514 -6.18 -24.11 -2.70
C VAL A 514 -6.64 -25.57 -2.74
N HIS A 515 -7.83 -25.84 -3.28
CA HIS A 515 -8.38 -27.20 -3.39
C HIS A 515 -8.83 -27.45 -4.83
N SER A 516 -7.88 -27.80 -5.70
CA SER A 516 -8.13 -27.95 -7.13
C SER A 516 -8.13 -29.41 -7.61
N HIS A 517 -9.17 -29.74 -8.38
CA HIS A 517 -9.33 -30.96 -9.18
C HIS A 517 -9.28 -30.65 -10.69
N ALA A 518 -8.52 -29.62 -11.08
CA ALA A 518 -8.44 -29.17 -12.47
C ALA A 518 -8.02 -30.26 -13.44
N SER A 519 -8.59 -30.22 -14.64
CA SER A 519 -8.14 -31.02 -15.76
C SER A 519 -6.89 -30.39 -16.38
N PRO A 520 -5.78 -31.15 -16.56
CA PRO A 520 -4.57 -30.62 -17.19
C PRO A 520 -4.81 -29.97 -18.56
N ALA A 521 -5.74 -30.51 -19.35
CA ALA A 521 -6.10 -29.98 -20.67
C ALA A 521 -6.80 -28.61 -20.61
N ALA A 522 -7.39 -28.23 -19.48
CA ALA A 522 -8.07 -26.95 -19.30
C ALA A 522 -7.13 -25.84 -18.83
N LEU A 523 -6.02 -26.17 -18.15
CA LEU A 523 -5.07 -25.19 -17.58
C LEU A 523 -4.52 -24.14 -18.58
N PRO A 524 -4.29 -24.46 -19.88
CA PRO A 524 -3.82 -23.48 -20.85
C PRO A 524 -4.78 -22.32 -21.11
N THR A 525 -6.08 -22.48 -20.83
CA THR A 525 -7.12 -21.46 -21.07
C THR A 525 -7.89 -21.07 -19.81
N ALA A 526 -8.21 -22.05 -18.96
CA ALA A 526 -8.83 -21.93 -17.64
C ALA A 526 -10.02 -20.97 -17.58
N VAL A 527 -10.82 -20.89 -18.64
CA VAL A 527 -11.83 -19.84 -18.82
C VAL A 527 -12.82 -19.82 -17.65
N ASN A 528 -13.31 -20.99 -17.20
CA ASN A 528 -14.21 -21.12 -16.05
C ASN A 528 -13.64 -20.55 -14.75
N MET A 529 -12.32 -20.60 -14.56
CA MET A 529 -11.65 -20.09 -13.37
C MET A 529 -11.34 -18.60 -13.50
N LEU A 530 -10.90 -18.14 -14.68
CA LEU A 530 -10.66 -16.72 -14.95
C LEU A 530 -11.94 -15.89 -14.80
N THR A 531 -13.09 -16.37 -15.28
CA THR A 531 -14.38 -15.68 -15.11
C THR A 531 -14.87 -15.64 -13.67
N GLN A 532 -14.26 -16.42 -12.78
CA GLN A 532 -14.48 -16.35 -11.34
C GLN A 532 -13.45 -15.47 -10.61
N GLY A 533 -12.44 -14.95 -11.31
CA GLY A 533 -11.37 -14.13 -10.73
C GLY A 533 -10.17 -14.92 -10.19
N VAL A 534 -10.03 -16.20 -10.55
CA VAL A 534 -8.96 -17.07 -10.06
C VAL A 534 -7.70 -16.90 -10.89
N THR A 535 -6.55 -16.74 -10.22
CA THR A 535 -5.22 -16.62 -10.85
C THR A 535 -4.27 -17.72 -10.45
N THR A 536 -4.60 -18.54 -9.44
CA THR A 536 -3.75 -19.64 -8.97
C THR A 536 -4.57 -20.85 -8.58
N GLU A 537 -4.16 -22.04 -9.00
CA GLU A 537 -4.73 -23.33 -8.58
C GLU A 537 -3.70 -24.23 -7.92
N LEU A 538 -4.08 -24.89 -6.83
CA LEU A 538 -3.30 -25.95 -6.19
C LEU A 538 -3.88 -27.33 -6.53
N LEU A 539 -3.18 -28.07 -7.39
CA LEU A 539 -3.58 -29.39 -7.86
C LEU A 539 -3.33 -30.50 -6.82
N ASN A 540 -3.85 -31.69 -7.16
CA ASN A 540 -3.68 -32.95 -6.42
C ASN A 540 -4.34 -32.90 -5.03
N ALA A 541 -5.51 -32.29 -4.94
CA ALA A 541 -6.34 -32.35 -3.74
C ALA A 541 -6.73 -33.80 -3.39
N ASP A 542 -7.12 -34.02 -2.14
CA ASP A 542 -7.63 -35.29 -1.62
C ASP A 542 -6.69 -36.52 -1.80
N GLY A 543 -5.39 -36.27 -1.93
CA GLY A 543 -4.36 -37.31 -2.05
C GLY A 543 -4.17 -37.89 -3.45
N GLY A 544 -4.83 -37.33 -4.47
CA GLY A 544 -4.68 -37.74 -5.86
C GLY A 544 -3.36 -37.31 -6.52
N GLY A 545 -3.28 -37.49 -7.84
CA GLY A 545 -2.12 -37.12 -8.65
C GLY A 545 -1.04 -38.21 -8.75
N PRO A 546 -0.05 -38.05 -9.65
CA PRO A 546 1.05 -39.00 -9.78
C PRO A 546 2.04 -38.89 -8.61
N THR A 547 2.75 -39.98 -8.29
CA THR A 547 3.79 -40.00 -7.26
C THR A 547 5.09 -39.30 -7.72
N ASP A 548 5.36 -39.25 -9.03
CA ASP A 548 6.41 -38.41 -9.61
C ASP A 548 5.86 -37.03 -9.95
N LEU A 549 5.96 -36.12 -8.98
CA LEU A 549 5.49 -34.75 -9.14
C LEU A 549 6.31 -33.96 -10.17
N ALA A 550 7.61 -34.25 -10.30
CA ALA A 550 8.46 -33.56 -11.26
C ALA A 550 8.05 -33.90 -12.71
N ALA A 551 7.71 -35.17 -12.97
CA ALA A 551 7.17 -35.62 -14.24
C ALA A 551 5.78 -35.04 -14.54
N GLN A 552 4.95 -34.75 -13.53
CA GLN A 552 3.67 -34.06 -13.71
C GLN A 552 3.85 -32.59 -14.10
N LEU A 553 4.66 -31.86 -13.33
CA LEU A 553 4.75 -30.40 -13.43
C LEU A 553 5.54 -29.93 -14.65
N ARG A 554 6.47 -30.74 -15.17
CA ARG A 554 7.29 -30.38 -16.33
C ARG A 554 6.48 -30.13 -17.61
N PRO A 555 5.65 -31.07 -18.10
CA PRO A 555 4.83 -30.84 -19.30
C PRO A 555 3.77 -29.76 -19.09
N ILE A 556 3.19 -29.65 -17.87
CA ILE A 556 2.26 -28.56 -17.53
C ILE A 556 2.92 -27.20 -17.72
N GLY A 557 4.15 -27.02 -17.23
CA GLY A 557 4.89 -25.77 -17.39
C GLY A 557 5.30 -25.45 -18.84
N GLN A 558 5.43 -26.48 -19.69
CA GLN A 558 5.80 -26.31 -21.11
C GLN A 558 4.60 -25.99 -22.01
N GLY A 559 3.38 -26.38 -21.61
CA GLY A 559 2.17 -26.24 -22.43
C GLY A 559 1.57 -24.83 -22.50
N GLY A 560 2.15 -23.86 -21.77
CA GLY A 560 1.57 -22.54 -21.57
C GLY A 560 0.36 -22.59 -20.62
N LEU A 561 0.20 -21.58 -19.77
CA LEU A 561 -0.82 -21.58 -18.71
C LEU A 561 -1.54 -20.25 -18.66
N ALA A 562 -2.87 -20.27 -18.56
CA ALA A 562 -3.65 -19.06 -18.36
C ALA A 562 -3.54 -18.53 -16.92
N LEU A 563 -3.45 -19.45 -15.95
CA LEU A 563 -3.31 -19.16 -14.51
C LEU A 563 -2.09 -19.86 -13.91
N ASN A 564 -1.65 -19.44 -12.73
CA ASN A 564 -0.53 -20.10 -12.04
C ASN A 564 -0.95 -21.46 -11.49
N VAL A 565 -0.03 -22.43 -11.54
CA VAL A 565 -0.29 -23.79 -11.09
C VAL A 565 0.72 -24.20 -10.02
N ALA A 566 0.21 -24.64 -8.88
CA ALA A 566 0.97 -25.31 -7.83
C ALA A 566 0.42 -26.74 -7.67
N ALA A 567 1.13 -27.61 -6.96
CA ALA A 567 0.63 -28.94 -6.64
C ALA A 567 1.09 -29.42 -5.26
N SER A 568 0.28 -30.28 -4.65
CA SER A 568 0.66 -31.12 -3.50
C SER A 568 1.15 -32.49 -3.96
N ILE A 569 1.93 -33.19 -3.14
CA ILE A 569 2.17 -34.62 -3.32
C ILE A 569 1.02 -35.40 -2.68
N GLY A 570 0.44 -36.36 -3.40
CA GLY A 570 -0.73 -37.11 -2.95
C GLY A 570 -0.38 -38.30 -2.06
N PHE A 571 -0.76 -38.26 -0.79
CA PHE A 571 -0.59 -39.36 0.17
C PHE A 571 -1.30 -40.63 -0.29
N ASN A 572 -2.53 -40.53 -0.81
CA ASN A 572 -3.28 -41.70 -1.26
C ASN A 572 -2.59 -42.40 -2.44
N SER A 573 -2.04 -41.62 -3.35
CA SER A 573 -1.31 -42.14 -4.51
C SER A 573 0.02 -42.78 -4.09
N VAL A 574 0.72 -42.19 -3.12
CA VAL A 574 1.91 -42.78 -2.50
C VAL A 574 1.56 -44.11 -1.81
N TRP A 575 0.53 -44.11 -0.96
CA TRP A 575 0.05 -45.30 -0.26
C TRP A 575 -0.31 -46.40 -1.26
N GLN A 576 -1.16 -46.10 -2.24
CA GLN A 576 -1.58 -47.07 -3.25
C GLN A 576 -0.40 -47.65 -4.05
N SER A 577 0.61 -46.85 -4.38
CA SER A 577 1.78 -47.31 -5.14
C SER A 577 2.67 -48.32 -4.39
N VAL A 578 2.56 -48.37 -3.06
CA VAL A 578 3.37 -49.26 -2.20
C VAL A 578 2.49 -50.38 -1.62
N MET A 579 1.34 -50.02 -1.08
CA MET A 579 0.45 -50.92 -0.34
C MET A 579 -0.51 -51.69 -1.24
N GLY A 580 -0.82 -51.16 -2.43
CA GLY A 580 -1.88 -51.68 -3.28
C GLY A 580 -3.28 -51.40 -2.71
N PRO A 581 -4.31 -52.12 -3.20
CA PRO A 581 -5.70 -51.86 -2.83
C PRO A 581 -6.14 -52.59 -1.54
N THR A 582 -5.24 -53.28 -0.85
CA THR A 582 -5.60 -54.20 0.25
C THR A 582 -5.40 -53.62 1.64
N ASN A 583 -6.23 -54.06 2.59
CA ASN A 583 -6.14 -53.70 3.99
C ASN A 583 -5.07 -54.54 4.70
N ARG A 584 -3.81 -54.13 4.58
CA ARG A 584 -2.67 -54.72 5.29
C ARG A 584 -1.82 -53.62 5.93
N ARG A 585 -1.02 -53.99 6.93
CA ARG A 585 -0.09 -53.06 7.59
C ARG A 585 1.23 -52.99 6.78
N PRO A 586 1.87 -51.81 6.68
CA PRO A 586 3.16 -51.66 6.00
C PRO A 586 4.30 -52.26 6.84
N SER A 587 5.29 -52.83 6.17
CA SER A 587 6.61 -53.11 6.76
C SER A 587 7.44 -51.83 6.90
N SER A 588 8.52 -51.86 7.68
CA SER A 588 9.44 -50.72 7.83
C SER A 588 10.01 -50.24 6.49
N THR A 589 10.39 -51.16 5.59
CA THR A 589 10.88 -50.82 4.25
C THR A 589 9.82 -50.15 3.38
N GLU A 590 8.55 -50.54 3.53
CA GLU A 590 7.44 -49.90 2.82
C GLU A 590 7.15 -48.50 3.36
N VAL A 591 7.24 -48.31 4.68
CA VAL A 591 7.17 -46.97 5.32
C VAL A 591 8.29 -46.08 4.78
N GLU A 592 9.54 -46.55 4.79
CA GLU A 592 10.70 -45.80 4.25
C GLU A 592 10.52 -45.44 2.77
N LYS A 593 9.96 -46.35 1.97
CA LYS A 593 9.66 -46.09 0.56
C LYS A 593 8.61 -44.99 0.40
N MET A 594 7.53 -45.01 1.19
CA MET A 594 6.51 -43.96 1.16
C MET A 594 7.07 -42.60 1.63
N GLN A 595 7.89 -42.60 2.68
CA GLN A 595 8.62 -41.41 3.13
C GLN A 595 9.51 -40.83 2.03
N SER A 596 10.26 -41.69 1.32
CA SER A 596 11.13 -41.30 0.21
C SER A 596 10.34 -40.63 -0.93
N LEU A 597 9.21 -41.21 -1.33
CA LEU A 597 8.34 -40.63 -2.37
C LEU A 597 7.78 -39.25 -1.97
N ILE A 598 7.36 -39.10 -0.72
CA ILE A 598 6.87 -37.81 -0.18
C ILE A 598 8.00 -36.77 -0.19
N LEU A 599 9.18 -37.14 0.27
CA LEU A 599 10.35 -36.25 0.27
C LEU A 599 10.80 -35.88 -1.14
N ALA A 600 10.72 -36.81 -2.10
CA ALA A 600 10.99 -36.53 -3.51
C ALA A 600 9.97 -35.54 -4.09
N GLY A 601 8.68 -35.69 -3.78
CA GLY A 601 7.64 -34.73 -4.17
C GLY A 601 7.86 -33.33 -3.57
N LEU A 602 8.19 -33.25 -2.28
CA LEU A 602 8.55 -31.99 -1.63
C LEU A 602 9.82 -31.36 -2.23
N GLY A 603 10.83 -32.17 -2.54
CA GLY A 603 12.03 -31.77 -3.27
C GLY A 603 11.76 -31.25 -4.68
N ALA A 604 10.75 -31.79 -5.35
CA ALA A 604 10.27 -31.30 -6.64
C ALA A 604 9.47 -29.99 -6.53
N GLY A 605 9.20 -29.50 -5.31
CA GLY A 605 8.55 -28.22 -5.06
C GLY A 605 7.07 -28.33 -4.67
N ALA A 606 6.62 -29.48 -4.17
CA ALA A 606 5.26 -29.64 -3.65
C ALA A 606 4.96 -28.62 -2.54
N PHE A 607 3.75 -28.06 -2.58
CA PHE A 607 3.31 -27.09 -1.59
C PHE A 607 2.85 -27.72 -0.28
N GLY A 608 2.44 -29.00 -0.30
CA GLY A 608 1.97 -29.79 0.82
C GLY A 608 1.87 -31.27 0.50
N VAL A 609 1.45 -32.05 1.50
CA VAL A 609 1.13 -33.47 1.34
C VAL A 609 -0.38 -33.63 1.48
N ALA A 610 -1.09 -33.72 0.36
CA ALA A 610 -2.55 -33.83 0.37
C ALA A 610 -2.97 -35.26 0.63
N SER A 611 -4.09 -35.46 1.31
CA SER A 611 -4.65 -36.78 1.59
C SER A 611 -6.16 -36.76 1.52
N GLY A 612 -6.74 -37.92 1.30
CA GLY A 612 -8.15 -38.15 1.52
C GLY A 612 -8.34 -39.46 2.25
N LEU A 613 -8.24 -39.39 3.57
CA LEU A 613 -8.26 -40.57 4.42
C LEU A 613 -9.64 -41.24 4.47
N ASP A 614 -10.70 -40.65 3.93
CA ASP A 614 -11.98 -41.34 3.74
C ASP A 614 -12.01 -42.21 2.46
N TYR A 615 -11.07 -42.00 1.55
CA TYR A 615 -10.96 -42.70 0.27
C TYR A 615 -10.03 -43.91 0.34
N LYS A 616 -10.43 -45.00 -0.31
CA LYS A 616 -9.69 -46.25 -0.35
C LYS A 616 -8.62 -46.15 -1.46
N PRO A 617 -7.42 -46.73 -1.27
CA PRO A 617 -7.01 -47.59 -0.16
C PRO A 617 -6.43 -46.89 1.08
N ALA A 618 -6.15 -45.58 1.04
CA ALA A 618 -5.55 -44.87 2.18
C ALA A 618 -6.46 -44.82 3.42
N TYR A 619 -7.77 -45.05 3.25
CA TYR A 619 -8.73 -45.33 4.33
C TYR A 619 -8.24 -46.39 5.32
N PHE A 620 -7.45 -47.36 4.86
CA PHE A 620 -6.95 -48.42 5.72
C PHE A 620 -5.75 -48.01 6.59
N ALA A 621 -5.09 -46.89 6.31
CA ALA A 621 -3.95 -46.43 7.11
C ALA A 621 -4.40 -46.07 8.53
N THR A 622 -3.72 -46.50 9.58
CA THR A 622 -4.03 -45.99 10.93
C THR A 622 -3.48 -44.57 11.10
N THR A 623 -4.02 -43.81 12.05
CA THR A 623 -3.50 -42.47 12.37
C THR A 623 -1.99 -42.50 12.67
N ASP A 624 -1.52 -43.52 13.37
CA ASP A 624 -0.10 -43.68 13.73
C ASP A 624 0.78 -43.94 12.50
N GLU A 625 0.33 -44.75 11.55
CA GLU A 625 1.06 -44.99 10.30
C GLU A 625 1.13 -43.73 9.45
N VAL A 626 0.02 -42.98 9.35
CA VAL A 626 0.02 -41.70 8.62
C VAL A 626 1.03 -40.74 9.26
N VAL A 627 1.05 -40.64 10.59
CA VAL A 627 2.05 -39.84 11.32
C VAL A 627 3.47 -40.32 11.03
N GLU A 628 3.73 -41.62 11.10
CA GLU A 628 5.06 -42.19 10.86
C GLU A 628 5.57 -41.89 9.44
N ILE A 629 4.72 -42.05 8.44
CA ILE A 629 5.03 -41.77 7.03
C ILE A 629 5.26 -40.28 6.78
N LEU A 630 4.51 -39.39 7.46
CA LEU A 630 4.64 -37.94 7.27
C LEU A 630 5.75 -37.30 8.11
N LYS A 631 6.23 -37.95 9.16
CA LYS A 631 7.20 -37.38 10.12
C LYS A 631 8.43 -36.74 9.46
N PRO A 632 9.06 -37.32 8.41
CA PRO A 632 10.19 -36.67 7.73
C PRO A 632 9.83 -35.35 7.03
N ALA A 633 8.57 -35.17 6.64
CA ALA A 633 8.09 -33.93 6.01
C ALA A 633 8.05 -32.75 6.99
N GLY A 634 8.08 -32.98 8.32
CA GLY A 634 8.02 -31.92 9.33
C GLY A 634 9.10 -30.82 9.16
N ARG A 635 10.30 -31.18 8.70
CA ARG A 635 11.39 -30.21 8.43
C ARG A 635 11.04 -29.23 7.30
N TRP A 636 10.14 -29.63 6.40
CA TRP A 636 9.66 -28.75 5.35
C TRP A 636 8.73 -27.67 5.88
N ARG A 637 8.12 -27.82 7.07
CA ARG A 637 7.18 -26.84 7.66
C ARG A 637 6.03 -26.48 6.71
N THR A 638 5.50 -27.52 6.08
CA THR A 638 4.43 -27.45 5.10
C THR A 638 3.09 -27.82 5.74
N PHE A 639 2.03 -27.87 4.95
CA PHE A 639 0.68 -28.17 5.38
C PHE A 639 0.23 -29.55 4.87
N PHE A 640 -0.73 -30.12 5.60
CA PHE A 640 -1.35 -31.42 5.36
C PHE A 640 -2.85 -31.19 5.16
N PRO A 641 -3.29 -30.88 3.93
CA PRO A 641 -4.70 -30.86 3.60
C PRO A 641 -5.25 -32.29 3.58
N ASN A 642 -6.29 -32.55 4.35
CA ASN A 642 -6.93 -33.86 4.42
C ASN A 642 -8.43 -33.75 4.16
N HIS A 643 -8.95 -34.65 3.34
CA HIS A 643 -10.35 -35.04 3.37
C HIS A 643 -10.55 -36.00 4.54
N ASP A 644 -11.08 -35.46 5.65
CA ASP A 644 -11.18 -36.12 6.94
C ASP A 644 -11.90 -37.48 6.86
N ARG A 645 -11.38 -38.47 7.59
CA ARG A 645 -11.96 -39.81 7.63
C ARG A 645 -13.20 -39.82 8.52
N SER A 646 -14.25 -40.49 8.04
CA SER A 646 -15.48 -40.72 8.80
C SER A 646 -15.79 -42.21 8.81
N THR A 647 -15.58 -42.86 9.95
CA THR A 647 -15.71 -44.32 10.05
C THR A 647 -16.96 -44.76 10.81
N PRO A 648 -17.47 -46.00 10.57
CA PRO A 648 -18.57 -46.56 11.36
C PRO A 648 -18.30 -46.55 12.87
N GLU A 649 -17.06 -46.79 13.31
CA GLU A 649 -16.67 -46.86 14.73
C GLU A 649 -16.83 -45.51 15.43
N SER A 650 -16.68 -44.40 14.68
CA SER A 650 -16.93 -43.04 15.16
C SER A 650 -18.38 -42.59 14.98
N GLY A 651 -19.27 -43.45 14.46
CA GLY A 651 -20.60 -43.07 14.03
C GLY A 651 -20.60 -42.12 12.83
N TYR A 652 -19.54 -42.09 12.02
CA TYR A 652 -19.30 -41.11 10.95
C TYR A 652 -19.20 -39.65 11.43
N SER A 653 -18.63 -39.44 12.61
CA SER A 653 -18.46 -38.11 13.22
C SER A 653 -17.47 -37.24 12.45
N SER A 654 -17.93 -36.06 12.02
CA SER A 654 -17.10 -34.98 11.48
C SER A 654 -16.09 -34.51 12.53
N ARG A 655 -16.51 -34.44 13.81
CA ARG A 655 -15.63 -34.04 14.92
C ARG A 655 -14.46 -35.00 15.11
N ALA A 656 -14.72 -36.30 15.00
CA ALA A 656 -13.68 -37.32 15.11
C ALA A 656 -12.65 -37.20 13.97
N GLY A 657 -13.11 -36.99 12.74
CA GLY A 657 -12.23 -36.76 11.58
C GLY A 657 -11.38 -35.48 11.72
N VAL A 658 -11.98 -34.38 12.17
CA VAL A 658 -11.25 -33.13 12.46
C VAL A 658 -10.21 -33.35 13.58
N GLU A 659 -10.54 -34.13 14.61
CA GLU A 659 -9.56 -34.45 15.65
C GLU A 659 -8.40 -35.32 15.12
N GLU A 660 -8.68 -36.30 14.25
CA GLU A 660 -7.65 -37.11 13.60
C GLU A 660 -6.67 -36.25 12.78
N THR A 661 -7.18 -35.40 11.90
CA THR A 661 -6.34 -34.52 11.06
C THR A 661 -5.52 -33.54 11.90
N ARG A 662 -6.10 -33.02 13.00
CA ARG A 662 -5.38 -32.18 13.97
C ARG A 662 -4.21 -32.95 14.60
N LEU A 663 -4.45 -34.17 15.06
CA LEU A 663 -3.44 -35.04 15.68
C LEU A 663 -2.33 -35.41 14.70
N ILE A 664 -2.67 -35.71 13.44
CA ILE A 664 -1.69 -36.02 12.40
C ILE A 664 -0.79 -34.82 12.15
N GLY A 665 -1.37 -33.64 11.91
CA GLY A 665 -0.62 -32.41 11.69
C GLY A 665 0.33 -32.11 12.86
N GLU A 666 -0.19 -32.14 14.09
CA GLU A 666 0.60 -31.91 15.31
C GLU A 666 1.78 -32.89 15.43
N ARG A 667 1.52 -34.20 15.34
CA ARG A 667 2.53 -35.24 15.59
C ARG A 667 3.56 -35.38 14.46
N ALA A 668 3.17 -35.05 13.22
CA ALA A 668 4.08 -35.02 12.07
C ALA A 668 4.86 -33.70 11.96
N GLY A 669 4.50 -32.66 12.72
CA GLY A 669 5.11 -31.34 12.62
C GLY A 669 4.68 -30.55 11.39
N LEU A 670 3.45 -30.76 10.93
CA LEU A 670 2.82 -30.12 9.78
C LEU A 670 1.62 -29.26 10.22
N VAL A 671 1.19 -28.32 9.37
CA VAL A 671 -0.06 -27.59 9.59
C VAL A 671 -1.22 -28.42 9.08
N GLY A 672 -2.07 -28.94 9.96
CA GLY A 672 -3.28 -29.66 9.56
C GLY A 672 -4.29 -28.72 8.90
N GLN A 673 -4.82 -29.12 7.74
CA GLN A 673 -5.90 -28.41 7.06
C GLN A 673 -7.09 -29.33 6.80
N PHE A 674 -8.24 -28.93 7.33
CA PHE A 674 -9.52 -29.57 7.05
C PHE A 674 -10.01 -29.07 5.71
N THR A 675 -9.90 -29.91 4.69
CA THR A 675 -10.38 -29.52 3.37
C THR A 675 -11.89 -29.51 3.35
N HIS A 676 -12.47 -28.65 2.49
CA HIS A 676 -13.91 -28.51 2.24
C HIS A 676 -14.76 -28.77 3.49
N MET A 677 -14.42 -28.09 4.58
CA MET A 677 -14.91 -28.33 5.92
C MET A 677 -16.44 -28.27 5.94
N LYS A 678 -17.05 -29.29 6.53
CA LYS A 678 -18.49 -29.46 6.61
C LYS A 678 -18.87 -30.21 7.87
N ILE A 679 -20.07 -29.96 8.37
CA ILE A 679 -20.67 -30.73 9.47
C ILE A 679 -21.80 -31.55 8.86
N GLN A 680 -21.63 -32.87 8.83
CA GLN A 680 -22.49 -33.75 8.04
C GLN A 680 -23.53 -34.53 8.86
N GLY A 681 -24.65 -34.82 8.22
CA GLY A 681 -25.71 -35.69 8.71
C GLY A 681 -26.19 -35.37 10.14
N HIS A 682 -26.10 -36.35 11.03
CA HIS A 682 -26.64 -36.24 12.40
C HIS A 682 -25.91 -35.23 13.31
N GLU A 683 -24.74 -34.70 12.91
CA GLU A 683 -24.01 -33.69 13.68
C GLU A 683 -24.32 -32.24 13.26
N GLN A 684 -25.15 -32.04 12.24
CA GLN A 684 -25.54 -30.70 11.77
C GLN A 684 -26.02 -29.79 12.93
N GLY A 685 -25.68 -28.51 12.86
CA GLY A 685 -25.92 -27.49 13.89
C GLY A 685 -24.77 -27.30 14.89
N THR A 686 -23.71 -28.10 14.79
CA THR A 686 -22.60 -28.12 15.77
C THR A 686 -21.31 -27.43 15.30
N ALA A 687 -21.33 -26.69 14.18
CA ALA A 687 -20.12 -26.04 13.63
C ALA A 687 -19.38 -25.16 14.65
N ALA A 688 -20.11 -24.48 15.54
CA ALA A 688 -19.51 -23.64 16.57
C ALA A 688 -18.56 -24.42 17.50
N ALA A 689 -18.92 -25.65 17.88
CA ALA A 689 -18.11 -26.46 18.77
C ALA A 689 -16.83 -26.99 18.08
N VAL A 690 -16.90 -27.25 16.77
CA VAL A 690 -15.72 -27.65 15.97
C VAL A 690 -14.78 -26.46 15.78
N ILE A 691 -15.33 -25.29 15.48
CA ILE A 691 -14.57 -24.03 15.38
C ILE A 691 -13.87 -23.72 16.71
N GLU A 692 -14.54 -23.90 17.84
CA GLU A 692 -13.94 -23.70 19.16
C GLU A 692 -12.76 -24.67 19.41
N MET A 693 -12.91 -25.94 19.02
CA MET A 693 -11.82 -26.92 19.09
C MET A 693 -10.61 -26.49 18.26
N MET A 694 -10.82 -26.06 17.02
CA MET A 694 -9.75 -25.57 16.14
C MET A 694 -9.11 -24.28 16.66
N THR A 695 -9.91 -23.37 17.23
CA THR A 695 -9.45 -22.12 17.83
C THR A 695 -8.54 -22.40 19.02
N ARG A 696 -8.95 -23.29 19.93
CA ARG A 696 -8.12 -23.71 21.09
C ARG A 696 -6.79 -24.32 20.66
N SER A 697 -6.77 -25.15 19.61
CA SER A 697 -5.53 -25.71 19.08
C SER A 697 -4.59 -24.62 18.56
N SER A 698 -5.12 -23.70 17.75
CA SER A 698 -4.34 -22.60 17.17
C SER A 698 -3.79 -21.64 18.23
N SER A 699 -4.59 -21.29 19.25
CA SER A 699 -4.15 -20.47 20.38
C SER A 699 -3.04 -21.11 21.21
N ALA A 700 -2.94 -22.45 21.21
CA ALA A 700 -1.86 -23.18 21.86
C ALA A 700 -0.60 -23.36 20.98
N GLY A 701 -0.52 -22.65 19.84
CA GLY A 701 0.61 -22.72 18.91
C GLY A 701 0.58 -23.92 17.95
N ARG A 702 -0.47 -24.75 18.02
CA ARG A 702 -0.72 -25.91 17.15
C ARG A 702 -1.70 -25.53 16.06
N TRP A 703 -1.17 -24.80 15.08
CA TRP A 703 -1.94 -24.18 14.02
C TRP A 703 -2.71 -25.21 13.19
N VAL A 704 -4.00 -24.93 12.99
CA VAL A 704 -4.87 -25.64 12.05
C VAL A 704 -5.63 -24.64 11.18
N ALA A 705 -5.97 -25.06 9.97
CA ALA A 705 -6.73 -24.26 9.02
C ALA A 705 -7.86 -25.07 8.39
N ALA A 706 -8.75 -24.41 7.67
CA ALA A 706 -9.76 -25.06 6.86
C ALA A 706 -9.89 -24.37 5.50
N ASP A 707 -10.48 -25.06 4.54
CA ASP A 707 -11.10 -24.42 3.39
C ASP A 707 -12.56 -24.86 3.25
N VAL A 708 -13.37 -24.09 2.52
CA VAL A 708 -14.79 -24.35 2.34
C VAL A 708 -15.27 -23.83 0.99
N TYR A 709 -16.19 -24.56 0.35
CA TYR A 709 -16.97 -24.09 -0.80
C TYR A 709 -18.36 -23.61 -0.36
N PRO A 710 -18.95 -22.61 -1.04
CA PRO A 710 -20.19 -21.95 -0.62
C PRO A 710 -21.48 -22.70 -1.00
N TYR A 711 -21.50 -24.03 -0.80
CA TYR A 711 -22.62 -24.91 -1.16
C TYR A 711 -22.88 -25.94 -0.05
N LEU A 712 -24.13 -26.41 0.05
CA LEU A 712 -24.56 -27.40 1.04
C LEU A 712 -24.35 -28.85 0.60
N ALA A 713 -24.02 -29.04 -0.67
CA ALA A 713 -23.71 -30.33 -1.26
C ALA A 713 -22.28 -30.36 -1.78
N GLY A 714 -21.70 -31.55 -1.87
CA GLY A 714 -20.44 -31.82 -2.56
C GLY A 714 -20.62 -32.86 -3.64
N GLN A 715 -19.54 -33.28 -4.28
CA GLN A 715 -19.58 -34.29 -5.34
C GLN A 715 -18.41 -35.27 -5.18
N THR A 716 -18.69 -36.57 -5.24
CA THR A 716 -17.68 -37.64 -5.29
C THR A 716 -18.26 -38.92 -5.92
N ALA A 717 -17.46 -39.99 -6.04
CA ALA A 717 -17.94 -41.29 -6.53
C ALA A 717 -18.95 -41.91 -5.56
N LEU A 718 -20.02 -42.52 -6.07
CA LEU A 718 -21.11 -43.08 -5.26
C LEU A 718 -20.62 -44.11 -4.24
N SER A 719 -19.66 -44.96 -4.62
CA SER A 719 -19.10 -45.99 -3.74
C SER A 719 -18.20 -45.44 -2.63
N ALA A 720 -17.68 -44.23 -2.76
CA ALA A 720 -16.56 -43.76 -1.93
C ALA A 720 -16.91 -43.64 -0.45
N LEU A 721 -18.08 -43.03 -0.16
CA LEU A 721 -18.50 -42.63 1.18
C LEU A 721 -19.62 -43.49 1.78
N ILE A 722 -20.26 -44.34 0.96
CA ILE A 722 -21.43 -45.15 1.32
C ILE A 722 -21.04 -46.61 1.56
N VAL A 723 -20.27 -47.22 0.65
CA VAL A 723 -19.94 -48.65 0.76
C VAL A 723 -18.88 -48.86 1.87
N PRO A 724 -19.08 -49.81 2.80
CA PRO A 724 -18.15 -50.08 3.88
C PRO A 724 -16.72 -50.34 3.41
N GLY A 725 -15.73 -49.86 4.18
CA GLY A 725 -14.32 -49.99 3.81
C GLY A 725 -13.86 -51.43 3.58
N TRP A 726 -14.27 -52.38 4.43
CA TRP A 726 -13.91 -53.80 4.30
C TRP A 726 -14.45 -54.43 3.01
N ALA A 727 -15.59 -53.95 2.50
CA ALA A 727 -16.15 -54.46 1.26
C ALA A 727 -15.35 -54.00 0.03
N GLN A 728 -14.65 -52.87 0.15
CA GLN A 728 -13.79 -52.30 -0.89
C GLN A 728 -12.34 -52.79 -0.82
N ASP A 729 -11.99 -53.64 0.16
CA ASP A 729 -10.67 -54.26 0.29
C ASP A 729 -10.33 -55.13 -0.93
N GLY A 730 -9.21 -54.85 -1.60
CA GLY A 730 -8.86 -55.48 -2.88
C GLY A 730 -9.44 -54.77 -4.10
N GLY A 731 -10.10 -53.63 -3.93
CA GLY A 731 -10.58 -52.77 -5.02
C GLY A 731 -11.95 -53.14 -5.57
N THR A 732 -12.32 -52.51 -6.69
CA THR A 732 -13.67 -52.58 -7.28
C THR A 732 -14.10 -53.99 -7.65
N GLU A 733 -13.20 -54.81 -8.18
CA GLU A 733 -13.53 -56.18 -8.61
C GLU A 733 -13.81 -57.09 -7.40
N ALA A 734 -13.00 -56.99 -6.35
CA ALA A 734 -13.23 -57.70 -5.09
C ALA A 734 -14.56 -57.24 -4.44
N MET A 735 -14.85 -55.93 -4.44
CA MET A 735 -16.13 -55.39 -3.98
C MET A 735 -17.32 -55.98 -4.74
N ARG A 736 -17.29 -56.00 -6.08
CA ARG A 736 -18.37 -56.58 -6.89
C ARG A 736 -18.50 -58.09 -6.70
N THR A 737 -17.41 -58.78 -6.41
CA THR A 737 -17.43 -60.21 -6.05
C THR A 737 -18.18 -60.41 -4.73
N ARG A 738 -17.94 -59.57 -3.72
CA ARG A 738 -18.66 -59.60 -2.44
C ARG A 738 -20.15 -59.28 -2.57
N PHE A 739 -20.56 -58.47 -3.54
CA PHE A 739 -21.99 -58.20 -3.80
C PHE A 739 -22.78 -59.44 -4.27
N LYS A 740 -22.08 -60.45 -4.83
CA LYS A 740 -22.68 -61.72 -5.29
C LYS A 740 -22.88 -62.73 -4.17
N ASP A 741 -22.15 -62.59 -3.05
CA ASP A 741 -22.33 -63.43 -1.87
C ASP A 741 -23.55 -62.94 -1.07
N PRO A 742 -24.59 -63.77 -0.84
CA PRO A 742 -25.82 -63.32 -0.18
C PRO A 742 -25.61 -62.79 1.25
N ALA A 743 -24.71 -63.40 2.02
CA ALA A 743 -24.47 -63.01 3.41
C ALA A 743 -23.67 -61.70 3.47
N LEU A 744 -22.64 -61.57 2.63
CA LEU A 744 -21.86 -60.34 2.54
C LEU A 744 -22.69 -59.19 1.96
N ARG A 745 -23.52 -59.44 0.94
CA ARG A 745 -24.44 -58.44 0.37
C ARG A 745 -25.39 -57.90 1.44
N ALA A 746 -26.05 -58.76 2.20
CA ALA A 746 -26.98 -58.33 3.25
C ALA A 746 -26.29 -57.42 4.28
N ARG A 747 -25.05 -57.75 4.67
CA ARG A 747 -24.24 -56.92 5.55
C ARG A 747 -23.87 -55.59 4.91
N ILE A 748 -23.41 -55.59 3.66
CA ILE A 748 -23.02 -54.39 2.91
C ILE A 748 -24.20 -53.43 2.77
N VAL A 749 -25.38 -53.95 2.42
CA VAL A 749 -26.61 -53.16 2.30
C VAL A 749 -26.95 -52.49 3.62
N LYS A 750 -26.97 -53.26 4.72
CA LYS A 750 -27.26 -52.73 6.05
C LYS A 750 -26.29 -51.62 6.47
N GLU A 751 -24.99 -51.85 6.35
CA GLU A 751 -23.98 -50.85 6.74
C GLU A 751 -24.01 -49.62 5.78
N SER A 752 -24.39 -49.81 4.51
CA SER A 752 -24.60 -48.71 3.56
C SER A 752 -25.83 -47.87 3.93
N ASP A 753 -26.92 -48.49 4.41
CA ASP A 753 -28.09 -47.78 4.93
C ASP A 753 -27.74 -46.94 6.16
N GLU A 754 -26.93 -47.50 7.08
CA GLU A 754 -26.42 -46.80 8.24
C GLU A 754 -25.56 -45.58 7.84
N ALA A 755 -24.65 -45.75 6.87
CA ALA A 755 -23.86 -44.65 6.31
C ALA A 755 -24.74 -43.56 5.70
N ILE A 756 -25.75 -43.94 4.89
CA ILE A 756 -26.64 -42.99 4.21
C ILE A 756 -27.41 -42.14 5.24
N LYS A 757 -27.95 -42.80 6.27
CA LYS A 757 -28.67 -42.13 7.35
C LYS A 757 -27.74 -41.21 8.14
N ALA A 758 -26.57 -41.70 8.55
CA ALA A 758 -25.67 -40.98 9.45
C ALA A 758 -25.00 -39.76 8.78
N ARG A 759 -24.71 -39.82 7.47
CA ARG A 759 -23.94 -38.80 6.74
C ARG A 759 -24.80 -37.83 5.92
N PHE A 760 -25.92 -38.29 5.36
CA PHE A 760 -26.71 -37.53 4.39
C PHE A 760 -28.18 -37.31 4.81
N ASN A 761 -28.58 -37.81 5.98
CA ASN A 761 -29.95 -37.77 6.51
C ASN A 761 -30.99 -38.50 5.64
N GLY A 762 -30.56 -39.38 4.73
CA GLY A 762 -31.45 -40.21 3.90
C GLY A 762 -31.17 -40.12 2.39
N PRO A 763 -31.93 -40.88 1.58
CA PRO A 763 -31.71 -41.00 0.14
C PRO A 763 -32.05 -39.73 -0.66
N GLU A 764 -32.92 -38.85 -0.15
CA GLU A 764 -33.35 -37.64 -0.86
C GLU A 764 -32.21 -36.63 -1.11
N SER A 765 -31.18 -36.68 -0.26
CA SER A 765 -29.99 -35.84 -0.32
C SER A 765 -28.93 -36.35 -1.31
N ILE A 766 -29.18 -37.47 -1.99
CA ILE A 766 -28.22 -38.13 -2.89
C ILE A 766 -28.76 -38.08 -4.31
N MET A 767 -28.02 -37.43 -5.21
CA MET A 767 -28.36 -37.35 -6.63
C MET A 767 -27.24 -37.99 -7.45
N VAL A 768 -27.56 -39.09 -8.13
CA VAL A 768 -26.63 -39.80 -9.01
C VAL A 768 -26.58 -39.08 -10.35
N LEU A 769 -25.39 -38.64 -10.77
CA LEU A 769 -25.25 -37.85 -12.00
C LEU A 769 -25.63 -38.69 -13.22
N GLY A 770 -26.40 -38.09 -14.14
CA GLY A 770 -26.85 -38.73 -15.37
C GLY A 770 -28.01 -39.71 -15.22
N THR A 771 -28.48 -39.98 -13.99
CA THR A 771 -29.65 -40.82 -13.70
C THR A 771 -30.72 -40.01 -12.99
N ARG A 772 -30.84 -40.08 -11.65
CA ARG A 772 -31.94 -39.49 -10.84
C ARG A 772 -31.53 -39.36 -9.36
N ARG A 773 -32.46 -38.94 -8.49
CA ARG A 773 -32.26 -39.03 -7.03
C ARG A 773 -32.26 -40.48 -6.58
N LEU A 774 -31.57 -40.78 -5.48
CA LEU A 774 -31.50 -42.14 -4.96
C LEU A 774 -32.88 -42.66 -4.54
N SER A 775 -33.77 -41.78 -4.06
CA SER A 775 -35.17 -42.09 -3.76
C SER A 775 -35.94 -42.61 -4.98
N ASP A 776 -35.79 -41.95 -6.13
CA ASP A 776 -36.39 -42.41 -7.39
C ASP A 776 -35.83 -43.77 -7.82
N ILE A 777 -34.51 -43.96 -7.70
CA ILE A 777 -33.83 -45.22 -8.03
C ILE A 777 -34.36 -46.39 -7.17
N ILE A 778 -34.66 -46.16 -5.89
CA ILE A 778 -35.25 -47.19 -5.02
C ILE A 778 -36.58 -47.68 -5.60
N HIS A 779 -37.45 -46.76 -5.99
CA HIS A 779 -38.77 -47.09 -6.56
C HIS A 779 -38.66 -47.80 -7.92
N GLU A 780 -37.74 -47.37 -8.78
CA GLU A 780 -37.61 -47.89 -10.15
C GLU A 780 -36.89 -49.24 -10.22
N SER A 781 -35.86 -49.44 -9.39
CA SER A 781 -35.05 -50.67 -9.40
C SER A 781 -35.64 -51.80 -8.56
N GLY A 782 -36.77 -51.55 -7.87
CA GLY A 782 -37.36 -52.47 -6.89
C GLY A 782 -36.39 -52.78 -5.73
N ALA A 783 -35.55 -51.82 -5.34
CA ALA A 783 -34.67 -51.97 -4.20
C ALA A 783 -35.46 -51.94 -2.89
N THR A 784 -35.04 -52.72 -1.90
CA THR A 784 -35.72 -52.79 -0.60
C THR A 784 -35.28 -51.70 0.37
N SER A 785 -34.13 -51.08 0.11
CA SER A 785 -33.58 -49.98 0.91
C SER A 785 -32.64 -49.08 0.07
N PRO A 786 -32.26 -47.89 0.56
CA PRO A 786 -31.23 -47.05 -0.06
C PRO A 786 -29.89 -47.77 -0.31
N GLY A 787 -29.44 -48.59 0.63
CA GLY A 787 -28.21 -49.38 0.54
C GLY A 787 -28.29 -50.44 -0.57
N ASP A 788 -29.44 -51.12 -0.72
CA ASP A 788 -29.65 -52.07 -1.82
C ASP A 788 -29.68 -51.35 -3.17
N ALA A 789 -30.30 -50.17 -3.25
CA ALA A 789 -30.28 -49.35 -4.47
C ALA A 789 -28.84 -48.95 -4.86
N VAL A 790 -28.01 -48.53 -3.89
CA VAL A 790 -26.60 -48.22 -4.15
C VAL A 790 -25.84 -49.45 -4.64
N VAL A 791 -26.01 -50.61 -3.99
CA VAL A 791 -25.35 -51.86 -4.44
C VAL A 791 -25.76 -52.21 -5.86
N LYS A 792 -27.06 -52.15 -6.19
CA LYS A 792 -27.57 -52.43 -7.55
C LYS A 792 -26.97 -51.51 -8.62
N VAL A 793 -26.84 -50.21 -8.32
CA VAL A 793 -26.15 -49.27 -9.23
C VAL A 793 -24.69 -49.69 -9.42
N LEU A 794 -24.00 -49.98 -8.31
CA LEU A 794 -22.57 -50.31 -8.27
C LEU A 794 -22.22 -51.67 -8.90
N GLU A 795 -23.18 -52.56 -9.10
CA GLU A 795 -23.03 -53.80 -9.87
C GLU A 795 -22.78 -53.53 -11.36
N THR A 796 -23.28 -52.41 -11.88
CA THR A 796 -23.12 -52.02 -13.28
C THR A 796 -21.95 -51.03 -13.43
N GLU A 797 -22.03 -49.88 -12.79
CA GLU A 797 -21.03 -48.79 -12.89
C GLU A 797 -20.84 -48.08 -11.55
N SER A 798 -19.77 -47.29 -11.39
CA SER A 798 -19.59 -46.43 -10.21
C SER A 798 -19.74 -44.97 -10.64
N PRO A 799 -20.97 -44.44 -10.68
CA PRO A 799 -21.21 -43.08 -11.14
C PRO A 799 -20.76 -42.05 -10.09
N TRP A 800 -20.59 -40.82 -10.54
CA TRP A 800 -20.45 -39.67 -9.64
C TRP A 800 -21.81 -39.29 -9.05
N ALA A 801 -21.81 -38.79 -7.82
CA ALA A 801 -23.02 -38.35 -7.13
C ALA A 801 -22.80 -36.98 -6.47
N ILE A 802 -23.86 -36.16 -6.50
CA ILE A 802 -24.00 -34.97 -5.67
C ILE A 802 -24.59 -35.41 -4.33
N LEU A 803 -23.93 -35.04 -3.24
CA LEU A 803 -24.25 -35.49 -1.89
C LEU A 803 -24.53 -34.26 -1.01
N GLY A 804 -25.75 -34.17 -0.48
CA GLY A 804 -26.15 -33.15 0.49
C GLY A 804 -25.52 -33.43 1.86
N PHE A 805 -24.64 -32.55 2.30
CA PHE A 805 -23.88 -32.73 3.53
C PHE A 805 -24.38 -31.84 4.67
N GLY A 806 -24.71 -30.58 4.41
CA GLY A 806 -24.82 -29.57 5.46
C GLY A 806 -26.05 -28.69 5.41
N ILE A 807 -26.11 -27.76 6.36
CA ILE A 807 -27.12 -26.71 6.47
C ILE A 807 -26.47 -25.33 6.39
N GLU A 808 -27.23 -24.33 5.94
CA GLU A 808 -26.74 -22.95 5.72
C GLU A 808 -26.13 -22.34 6.99
N ALA A 809 -26.75 -22.58 8.16
CA ALA A 809 -26.29 -22.03 9.42
C ALA A 809 -24.86 -22.45 9.79
N ASP A 810 -24.48 -23.70 9.48
CA ASP A 810 -23.13 -24.20 9.71
C ASP A 810 -22.17 -23.69 8.64
N LEU A 811 -22.58 -23.68 7.36
CA LEU A 811 -21.77 -23.15 6.27
C LEU A 811 -21.36 -21.69 6.53
N VAL A 812 -22.31 -20.84 6.95
CA VAL A 812 -22.04 -19.44 7.30
C VAL A 812 -21.05 -19.33 8.45
N LYS A 813 -21.22 -20.12 9.52
CA LYS A 813 -20.28 -20.15 10.66
C LYS A 813 -18.87 -20.56 10.23
N ILE A 814 -18.76 -21.59 9.39
CA ILE A 814 -17.46 -22.05 8.85
C ILE A 814 -16.83 -20.95 8.00
N MET A 815 -17.60 -20.32 7.10
CA MET A 815 -17.09 -19.20 6.29
C MET A 815 -16.65 -18.01 7.15
N GLN A 816 -17.30 -17.75 8.29
CA GLN A 816 -16.92 -16.69 9.22
C GLN A 816 -15.68 -17.03 10.06
N TYR A 817 -15.29 -18.30 10.15
CA TYR A 817 -14.12 -18.69 10.92
C TYR A 817 -12.84 -18.09 10.33
N HIS A 818 -12.02 -17.41 11.13
CA HIS A 818 -10.94 -16.55 10.64
C HIS A 818 -9.86 -17.29 9.80
N SER A 819 -9.65 -18.59 10.04
CA SER A 819 -8.71 -19.48 9.35
C SER A 819 -9.39 -20.45 8.37
N ALA A 820 -10.63 -20.19 7.96
CA ALA A 820 -11.28 -20.86 6.83
C ALA A 820 -11.09 -20.04 5.54
N ALA A 821 -10.37 -20.60 4.58
CA ALA A 821 -10.25 -20.06 3.22
C ALA A 821 -11.44 -20.47 2.35
N ILE A 822 -11.69 -19.70 1.29
CA ILE A 822 -12.63 -20.12 0.25
C ILE A 822 -11.86 -20.92 -0.79
N ALA A 823 -12.32 -22.15 -1.05
CA ALA A 823 -11.82 -23.00 -2.11
C ALA A 823 -13.02 -23.67 -2.81
N CYS A 824 -12.87 -24.04 -4.07
CA CYS A 824 -14.04 -24.50 -4.82
C CYS A 824 -14.26 -26.01 -4.84
N ASP A 825 -13.26 -26.81 -4.43
CA ASP A 825 -13.27 -28.27 -4.62
C ASP A 825 -13.59 -28.64 -6.08
N CYS A 826 -13.00 -27.87 -6.99
CA CYS A 826 -13.27 -27.83 -8.42
C CYS A 826 -11.96 -27.50 -9.14
N GLY A 827 -11.96 -27.18 -10.43
CA GLY A 827 -10.83 -26.47 -11.01
C GLY A 827 -11.04 -26.11 -12.46
N ALA A 828 -9.96 -25.78 -13.18
CA ALA A 828 -10.03 -25.57 -14.62
C ALA A 828 -10.68 -26.78 -15.31
N ALA A 829 -11.71 -26.52 -16.10
CA ALA A 829 -12.48 -27.55 -16.79
C ALA A 829 -12.83 -27.10 -18.22
N THR A 830 -12.91 -28.05 -19.15
CA THR A 830 -13.30 -27.81 -20.54
C THR A 830 -14.82 -27.85 -20.76
N GLY A 831 -15.61 -28.19 -19.72
CA GLY A 831 -17.05 -28.29 -19.78
C GLY A 831 -17.66 -28.57 -18.40
N SER A 832 -18.96 -28.84 -18.37
CA SER A 832 -19.68 -29.16 -17.12
C SER A 832 -19.10 -30.41 -16.43
N ARG A 833 -19.09 -30.37 -15.10
CA ARG A 833 -18.70 -31.48 -14.22
C ARG A 833 -19.82 -31.93 -13.28
N GLY A 834 -21.05 -31.46 -13.50
CA GLY A 834 -22.23 -31.77 -12.68
C GLY A 834 -22.49 -30.75 -11.56
N HIS A 835 -21.50 -30.43 -10.72
CA HIS A 835 -21.70 -29.48 -9.61
C HIS A 835 -21.45 -28.01 -10.03
N PRO A 836 -22.32 -27.05 -9.63
CA PRO A 836 -22.15 -25.62 -9.95
C PRO A 836 -20.88 -24.94 -9.41
N ARG A 837 -20.15 -25.60 -8.51
CA ARG A 837 -18.96 -25.04 -7.84
C ARG A 837 -17.81 -24.79 -8.81
N TYR A 838 -17.81 -25.48 -9.96
CA TYR A 838 -16.86 -25.28 -11.05
C TYR A 838 -16.96 -23.92 -11.75
N TYR A 839 -18.11 -23.25 -11.66
CA TYR A 839 -18.38 -22.00 -12.39
C TYR A 839 -18.83 -20.85 -11.48
N GLY A 840 -19.16 -21.10 -10.21
CA GLY A 840 -19.78 -20.11 -9.33
C GLY A 840 -19.13 -19.85 -7.97
N THR A 841 -18.12 -20.61 -7.52
CA THR A 841 -17.66 -20.54 -6.10
C THR A 841 -17.30 -19.14 -5.64
N PHE A 842 -16.37 -18.46 -6.30
CA PHE A 842 -15.89 -17.16 -5.81
C PHE A 842 -16.95 -16.04 -6.00
N PRO A 843 -17.61 -15.94 -7.17
CA PRO A 843 -18.70 -14.98 -7.36
C PRO A 843 -19.90 -15.21 -6.45
N ARG A 844 -20.21 -16.46 -6.07
CA ARG A 844 -21.25 -16.77 -5.08
C ARG A 844 -20.93 -16.17 -3.72
N VAL A 845 -19.69 -16.27 -3.25
CA VAL A 845 -19.29 -15.64 -1.98
C VAL A 845 -19.44 -14.12 -2.06
N LEU A 846 -18.97 -13.49 -3.15
CA LEU A 846 -19.01 -12.04 -3.30
C LEU A 846 -20.44 -11.49 -3.50
N GLY A 847 -21.25 -12.15 -4.32
CA GLY A 847 -22.62 -11.73 -4.60
C GLY A 847 -23.57 -12.11 -3.47
N ARG A 848 -23.69 -13.40 -3.16
CA ARG A 848 -24.64 -13.89 -2.16
C ARG A 848 -24.18 -13.56 -0.74
N TYR A 849 -22.99 -14.00 -0.34
CA TYR A 849 -22.59 -13.95 1.08
C TYR A 849 -22.01 -12.61 1.54
N VAL A 850 -21.55 -11.75 0.63
CA VAL A 850 -21.08 -10.39 0.96
C VAL A 850 -22.12 -9.34 0.63
N ARG A 851 -22.58 -9.25 -0.63
CA ARG A 851 -23.50 -8.20 -1.08
C ARG A 851 -24.94 -8.42 -0.57
N GLU A 852 -25.48 -9.63 -0.68
CA GLU A 852 -26.91 -9.88 -0.40
C GLU A 852 -27.19 -10.20 1.07
N THR A 853 -26.46 -11.14 1.68
CA THR A 853 -26.74 -11.59 3.06
C THR A 853 -25.88 -10.92 4.12
N HIS A 854 -24.81 -10.21 3.71
CA HIS A 854 -23.84 -9.60 4.62
C HIS A 854 -23.22 -10.56 5.65
N ALA A 855 -23.10 -11.85 5.29
CA ALA A 855 -22.48 -12.85 6.15
C ALA A 855 -20.97 -12.61 6.33
N LEU A 856 -20.33 -11.99 5.33
CA LEU A 856 -18.93 -11.57 5.31
C LEU A 856 -18.82 -10.11 4.85
N THR A 857 -17.73 -9.44 5.22
CA THR A 857 -17.36 -8.14 4.63
C THR A 857 -16.56 -8.33 3.34
N TRP A 858 -16.48 -7.30 2.48
CA TRP A 858 -15.64 -7.33 1.28
C TRP A 858 -14.18 -7.62 1.61
N GLU A 859 -13.66 -6.94 2.63
CA GLU A 859 -12.28 -7.06 3.09
C GLU A 859 -11.98 -8.48 3.61
N ASP A 860 -12.91 -9.10 4.36
CA ASP A 860 -12.73 -10.44 4.89
C ASP A 860 -12.89 -11.52 3.81
N ALA A 861 -13.90 -11.42 2.95
CA ALA A 861 -14.09 -12.35 1.84
C ALA A 861 -12.88 -12.35 0.88
N ILE A 862 -12.37 -11.17 0.50
CA ILE A 862 -11.18 -11.08 -0.35
C ILE A 862 -9.97 -11.66 0.36
N ARG A 863 -9.74 -11.36 1.65
CA ARG A 863 -8.66 -11.97 2.44
C ARG A 863 -8.74 -13.50 2.42
N LYS A 864 -9.94 -14.07 2.55
CA LYS A 864 -10.21 -15.52 2.53
C LYS A 864 -10.02 -16.18 1.17
N MET A 865 -9.96 -15.40 0.08
CA MET A 865 -9.69 -15.87 -1.29
C MET A 865 -8.26 -15.56 -1.75
N THR A 866 -7.49 -14.77 -1.00
CA THR A 866 -6.19 -14.23 -1.44
C THR A 866 -5.09 -14.42 -0.39
N GLY A 867 -4.97 -13.48 0.57
CA GLY A 867 -3.88 -13.45 1.54
C GLY A 867 -3.88 -14.63 2.51
N LEU A 868 -5.06 -15.11 2.92
CA LEU A 868 -5.19 -16.29 3.78
C LEU A 868 -4.72 -17.58 3.07
N PRO A 869 -5.28 -17.95 1.89
CA PRO A 869 -4.82 -19.15 1.19
C PRO A 869 -3.33 -19.06 0.80
N ALA A 870 -2.81 -17.89 0.42
CA ALA A 870 -1.38 -17.70 0.16
C ALA A 870 -0.54 -18.05 1.40
N ALA A 871 -0.90 -17.52 2.57
CA ALA A 871 -0.18 -17.79 3.81
C ALA A 871 -0.29 -19.27 4.24
N MET A 872 -1.47 -19.88 4.10
CA MET A 872 -1.72 -21.29 4.43
C MET A 872 -0.76 -22.22 3.70
N ILE A 873 -0.57 -22.03 2.40
CA ILE A 873 0.30 -22.90 1.59
C ILE A 873 1.76 -22.42 1.57
N GLY A 874 2.05 -21.23 2.10
CA GLY A 874 3.39 -20.68 2.23
C GLY A 874 3.86 -19.83 1.04
N LEU A 875 2.95 -19.35 0.18
CA LEU A 875 3.29 -18.38 -0.88
C LEU A 875 3.68 -17.03 -0.25
N VAL A 876 4.82 -16.49 -0.67
CA VAL A 876 5.40 -15.26 -0.09
C VAL A 876 5.32 -14.03 -0.99
N ASP A 877 5.10 -14.21 -2.29
CA ASP A 877 5.10 -13.13 -3.28
C ASP A 877 3.76 -12.97 -4.01
N ARG A 878 2.68 -13.59 -3.49
CA ARG A 878 1.31 -13.56 -4.02
C ARG A 878 0.28 -13.43 -2.91
N GLY A 879 -0.98 -13.16 -3.29
CA GLY A 879 -2.12 -13.06 -2.37
C GLY A 879 -2.28 -11.68 -1.70
N LEU A 880 -1.39 -10.73 -1.99
CA LEU A 880 -1.47 -9.36 -1.48
C LEU A 880 -1.13 -8.35 -2.57
N LEU A 881 -1.74 -7.17 -2.53
CA LEU A 881 -1.39 -6.04 -3.40
C LEU A 881 -0.38 -5.13 -2.70
N ALA A 882 0.91 -5.35 -2.98
CA ALA A 882 2.00 -4.53 -2.44
C ALA A 882 3.19 -4.49 -3.41
N PRO A 883 4.03 -3.43 -3.37
CA PRO A 883 5.25 -3.35 -4.19
C PRO A 883 6.10 -4.63 -4.12
N GLY A 884 6.51 -5.13 -5.28
CA GLY A 884 7.33 -6.34 -5.44
C GLY A 884 6.54 -7.65 -5.49
N MET A 885 5.26 -7.68 -5.09
CA MET A 885 4.38 -8.84 -5.27
C MET A 885 4.17 -9.11 -6.76
N ALA A 886 3.93 -10.37 -7.14
CA ALA A 886 3.49 -10.71 -8.48
C ALA A 886 2.16 -10.00 -8.78
N ALA A 887 2.00 -9.51 -10.01
CA ALA A 887 0.80 -8.79 -10.44
C ALA A 887 -0.32 -9.75 -10.84
N ASP A 888 -0.76 -10.56 -9.88
CA ASP A 888 -2.00 -11.32 -9.95
C ASP A 888 -3.13 -10.46 -9.37
N ILE A 889 -4.05 -10.02 -10.22
CA ILE A 889 -5.04 -9.01 -9.85
C ILE A 889 -6.40 -9.40 -10.41
N THR A 890 -7.45 -9.34 -9.60
CA THR A 890 -8.84 -9.46 -10.03
C THR A 890 -9.56 -8.13 -9.84
N VAL A 891 -10.19 -7.66 -10.90
CA VAL A 891 -11.00 -6.44 -10.94
C VAL A 891 -12.44 -6.84 -11.21
N PHE A 892 -13.35 -6.38 -10.38
CA PHE A 892 -14.76 -6.77 -10.48
C PHE A 892 -15.71 -5.65 -10.06
N ASP A 893 -16.94 -5.75 -10.54
CA ASP A 893 -18.03 -4.86 -10.22
C ASP A 893 -18.79 -5.40 -8.99
N THR A 894 -18.75 -4.62 -7.90
CA THR A 894 -19.42 -4.98 -6.64
C THR A 894 -20.94 -5.01 -6.75
N ALA A 895 -21.51 -4.30 -7.73
CA ALA A 895 -22.95 -4.26 -7.93
C ALA A 895 -23.46 -5.54 -8.61
N THR A 896 -22.71 -6.11 -9.54
CA THR A 896 -23.18 -7.20 -10.42
C THR A 896 -22.56 -8.57 -10.14
N VAL A 897 -21.43 -8.65 -9.42
CA VAL A 897 -20.74 -9.94 -9.19
C VAL A 897 -21.66 -10.99 -8.57
N ILE A 898 -21.88 -12.13 -9.25
CA ILE A 898 -22.73 -13.23 -8.79
C ILE A 898 -22.47 -14.50 -9.62
N ASP A 899 -22.76 -15.67 -9.04
CA ASP A 899 -22.84 -16.93 -9.75
C ASP A 899 -24.21 -17.15 -10.40
N HIS A 900 -24.23 -17.65 -11.64
CA HIS A 900 -25.45 -18.13 -12.30
C HIS A 900 -25.54 -19.67 -12.35
N ALA A 901 -24.48 -20.36 -11.92
CA ALA A 901 -24.40 -21.81 -11.91
C ALA A 901 -25.35 -22.41 -10.86
N THR A 902 -26.24 -23.29 -11.30
CA THR A 902 -27.20 -24.02 -10.46
C THR A 902 -26.98 -25.52 -10.60
N PHE A 903 -27.69 -26.36 -9.84
CA PHE A 903 -27.58 -27.81 -10.03
C PHE A 903 -28.19 -28.26 -11.37
N GLU A 904 -29.19 -27.53 -11.86
CA GLU A 904 -29.86 -27.75 -13.14
C GLU A 904 -29.02 -27.25 -14.33
N LYS A 905 -28.30 -26.14 -14.13
CA LYS A 905 -27.40 -25.54 -15.13
C LYS A 905 -26.02 -25.25 -14.51
N PRO A 906 -25.20 -26.30 -14.27
CA PRO A 906 -23.96 -26.20 -13.48
C PRO A 906 -22.78 -25.54 -14.19
N ASP A 907 -22.88 -25.29 -15.48
CA ASP A 907 -21.87 -24.61 -16.31
C ASP A 907 -22.27 -23.20 -16.73
N ALA A 908 -23.29 -22.61 -16.09
CA ALA A 908 -23.63 -21.22 -16.33
C ALA A 908 -22.52 -20.28 -15.83
N TRP A 909 -22.11 -19.35 -16.71
CA TRP A 909 -21.06 -18.38 -16.44
C TRP A 909 -21.45 -17.41 -15.33
N SER A 910 -20.50 -17.13 -14.43
CA SER A 910 -20.63 -16.04 -13.47
C SER A 910 -20.56 -14.66 -14.13
N GLU A 911 -21.07 -13.65 -13.43
CA GLU A 911 -21.08 -12.26 -13.87
C GLU A 911 -20.21 -11.36 -12.96
N GLY A 912 -19.85 -10.18 -13.44
CA GLY A 912 -19.27 -9.09 -12.65
C GLY A 912 -17.74 -9.10 -12.51
N ILE A 913 -17.05 -10.20 -12.81
CA ILE A 913 -15.58 -10.18 -12.97
C ILE A 913 -15.23 -9.49 -14.28
N ARG A 914 -14.51 -8.36 -14.22
CA ARG A 914 -14.23 -7.49 -15.36
C ARG A 914 -12.85 -7.72 -15.95
N HIS A 915 -11.81 -7.69 -15.12
CA HIS A 915 -10.44 -7.93 -15.56
C HIS A 915 -9.73 -8.89 -14.63
N VAL A 916 -8.89 -9.76 -15.19
CA VAL A 916 -7.99 -10.63 -14.44
C VAL A 916 -6.61 -10.52 -15.05
N LEU A 917 -5.63 -10.22 -14.22
CA LEU A 917 -4.23 -10.19 -14.59
C LEU A 917 -3.52 -11.35 -13.91
N VAL A 918 -2.70 -12.08 -14.65
CA VAL A 918 -1.84 -13.15 -14.15
C VAL A 918 -0.41 -12.80 -14.49
N ASN A 919 0.44 -12.61 -13.47
CA ASN A 919 1.80 -12.10 -13.64
C ASN A 919 1.85 -10.83 -14.52
N GLY A 920 0.90 -9.92 -14.32
CA GLY A 920 0.80 -8.65 -15.04
C GLY A 920 0.22 -8.70 -16.46
N ARG A 921 0.00 -9.90 -17.01
CA ARG A 921 -0.63 -10.09 -18.33
C ARG A 921 -2.15 -10.16 -18.19
N VAL A 922 -2.89 -9.55 -19.10
CA VAL A 922 -4.34 -9.42 -19.01
C VAL A 922 -5.00 -10.70 -19.53
N ALA A 923 -5.23 -11.68 -18.66
CA ALA A 923 -5.84 -12.98 -19.00
C ALA A 923 -7.36 -12.89 -19.20
N LEU A 924 -8.03 -11.95 -18.53
CA LEU A 924 -9.45 -11.62 -18.73
C LEU A 924 -9.60 -10.11 -18.94
N ARG A 925 -10.36 -9.71 -19.96
CA ARG A 925 -10.70 -8.31 -20.25
C ARG A 925 -12.19 -8.18 -20.54
N ASP A 926 -12.85 -7.27 -19.84
CA ASP A 926 -14.28 -6.99 -19.97
C ASP A 926 -15.15 -8.26 -19.88
N GLY A 927 -14.81 -9.14 -18.93
CA GLY A 927 -15.51 -10.39 -18.71
C GLY A 927 -15.18 -11.52 -19.71
N LYS A 928 -14.26 -11.30 -20.65
CA LYS A 928 -13.88 -12.29 -21.68
C LYS A 928 -12.42 -12.70 -21.55
N ALA A 929 -12.14 -14.00 -21.67
CA ALA A 929 -10.77 -14.50 -21.70
C ALA A 929 -10.05 -14.00 -22.95
N THR A 930 -8.81 -13.56 -22.80
CA THR A 930 -8.00 -13.00 -23.89
C THR A 930 -7.15 -14.04 -24.61
N GLY A 931 -6.95 -15.21 -23.98
CA GLY A 931 -6.00 -16.23 -24.42
C GLY A 931 -4.55 -15.97 -23.98
N ASP A 932 -4.28 -14.92 -23.20
CA ASP A 932 -2.94 -14.66 -22.65
C ASP A 932 -2.51 -15.79 -21.71
N GLN A 933 -1.34 -16.36 -21.97
CA GLN A 933 -0.74 -17.42 -21.15
C GLN A 933 0.29 -16.84 -20.17
N GLY A 934 -0.20 -16.08 -19.19
CA GLY A 934 0.65 -15.44 -18.18
C GLY A 934 1.01 -16.32 -16.99
N GLY A 935 0.36 -17.47 -16.82
CA GLY A 935 0.55 -18.39 -15.71
C GLY A 935 1.89 -19.12 -15.73
N VAL A 936 2.37 -19.50 -14.55
CA VAL A 936 3.58 -20.30 -14.38
C VAL A 936 3.37 -21.44 -13.39
N VAL A 937 4.19 -22.48 -13.49
CA VAL A 937 4.29 -23.49 -12.43
C VAL A 937 5.03 -22.90 -11.24
N LEU A 938 4.37 -22.83 -10.10
CA LEU A 938 4.94 -22.40 -8.83
C LEU A 938 5.61 -23.58 -8.12
N ARG A 939 6.73 -23.32 -7.46
CA ARG A 939 7.45 -24.32 -6.66
C ARG A 939 7.74 -23.77 -5.28
N ARG A 940 7.55 -24.62 -4.28
CA ARG A 940 7.87 -24.33 -2.89
C ARG A 940 9.31 -24.71 -2.57
N THR A 941 9.92 -23.97 -1.65
CA THR A 941 11.22 -24.29 -1.05
C THR A 941 11.10 -24.46 0.46
N GLY A 942 12.11 -25.06 1.09
CA GLY A 942 12.14 -25.32 2.54
C GLY A 942 12.04 -24.07 3.43
N ASN A 943 12.35 -22.90 2.90
CA ASN A 943 12.29 -21.60 3.58
C ASN A 943 10.97 -20.83 3.35
N MET A 944 9.92 -21.50 2.84
CA MET A 944 8.58 -20.93 2.65
C MET A 944 7.55 -21.61 3.58
N PRO A 945 7.61 -21.38 4.91
CA PRO A 945 6.80 -22.14 5.85
C PRO A 945 5.31 -21.79 5.73
N SER A 946 4.48 -22.82 5.66
CA SER A 946 3.01 -22.75 5.75
C SER A 946 2.58 -22.18 7.10
N ARG A 947 1.60 -21.27 7.11
CA ARG A 947 1.08 -20.63 8.33
C ARG A 947 -0.24 -19.89 8.07
N PRO A 948 -1.29 -20.11 8.88
CA PRO A 948 -2.35 -19.12 8.98
C PRO A 948 -1.78 -17.89 9.70
N MET A 949 -1.67 -16.75 9.01
CA MET A 949 -1.15 -15.51 9.60
C MET A 949 -2.27 -14.51 9.85
N ASP A 950 -2.19 -13.84 11.01
CA ASP A 950 -2.85 -12.56 11.23
C ASP A 950 -1.93 -11.42 10.78
N LEU A 951 -2.30 -10.76 9.67
CA LEU A 951 -1.59 -9.59 9.13
C LEU A 951 -1.82 -8.30 9.94
N ALA A 952 -2.68 -8.32 10.97
CA ALA A 952 -3.05 -7.16 11.77
C ALA A 952 -2.12 -6.87 12.96
N VAL A 953 -1.00 -7.58 13.13
CA VAL A 953 -0.03 -7.34 14.21
C VAL A 953 1.18 -6.52 13.73
N ALA A 954 1.78 -5.74 14.63
CA ALA A 954 3.04 -5.05 14.36
C ALA A 954 4.21 -6.04 14.25
N ARG A 955 5.17 -5.76 13.37
CA ARG A 955 6.24 -6.70 12.99
C ARG A 955 7.57 -5.98 12.84
N ARG A 956 8.67 -6.63 13.23
CA ARG A 956 10.02 -6.08 13.04
C ARG A 956 11.04 -7.17 12.73
N VAL A 957 11.93 -6.85 11.79
CA VAL A 957 13.09 -7.66 11.42
C VAL A 957 14.33 -6.80 11.44
N ALA A 958 15.35 -7.26 12.16
CA ALA A 958 16.66 -6.63 12.21
C ALA A 958 17.77 -7.68 12.00
N VAL A 959 18.60 -7.47 10.98
CA VAL A 959 19.77 -8.30 10.67
C VAL A 959 20.94 -7.39 10.36
N GLY A 960 22.09 -7.62 10.98
CA GLY A 960 23.33 -6.91 10.70
C GLY A 960 24.52 -7.86 10.82
N GLY A 961 25.28 -8.01 9.74
CA GLY A 961 26.47 -8.87 9.70
C GLY A 961 26.88 -9.23 8.28
N ALA A 962 27.84 -10.15 8.14
CA ALA A 962 28.18 -10.72 6.84
C ALA A 962 27.43 -12.04 6.62
N ALA A 963 27.10 -12.31 5.35
CA ALA A 963 26.59 -13.56 4.85
C ALA A 963 27.67 -14.22 3.98
N THR A 964 27.92 -15.50 4.22
CA THR A 964 28.79 -16.33 3.38
C THR A 964 27.93 -17.05 2.34
N PRO A 965 28.13 -16.82 1.03
CA PRO A 965 27.30 -17.43 -0.02
C PRO A 965 27.32 -18.96 0.03
N LEU A 966 26.17 -19.60 -0.19
CA LEU A 966 26.07 -21.07 -0.21
C LEU A 966 26.74 -21.70 -1.44
N ALA A 967 26.75 -21.00 -2.57
CA ALA A 967 27.37 -21.46 -3.83
C ALA A 967 28.91 -21.23 -3.87
N GLY A 968 29.51 -20.79 -2.77
CA GLY A 968 30.90 -20.30 -2.74
C GLY A 968 31.00 -18.85 -3.25
N GLY A 969 32.09 -18.16 -2.89
CA GLY A 969 32.32 -16.77 -3.28
C GLY A 969 32.64 -15.83 -2.11
N SER A 970 32.64 -14.53 -2.39
CA SER A 970 33.04 -13.50 -1.44
C SER A 970 31.92 -13.14 -0.45
N ARG A 971 32.29 -12.73 0.77
CA ARG A 971 31.33 -12.34 1.82
C ARG A 971 30.48 -11.14 1.39
N ILE A 972 29.19 -11.23 1.67
CA ILE A 972 28.20 -10.19 1.41
C ILE A 972 27.81 -9.53 2.73
N GLN A 973 28.02 -8.23 2.88
CA GLN A 973 27.51 -7.49 4.04
C GLN A 973 25.99 -7.31 3.91
N VAL A 974 25.25 -7.67 4.95
CA VAL A 974 23.79 -7.63 5.00
C VAL A 974 23.33 -6.70 6.12
N THR A 975 22.52 -5.71 5.78
CA THR A 975 21.85 -4.82 6.73
C THR A 975 20.35 -4.81 6.42
N ILE A 976 19.54 -5.31 7.34
CA ILE A 976 18.08 -5.32 7.27
C ILE A 976 17.58 -4.64 8.53
N ALA A 977 16.81 -3.58 8.39
CA ALA A 977 16.12 -2.91 9.47
C ALA A 977 14.74 -2.51 8.96
N VAL A 978 13.78 -3.41 9.12
CA VAL A 978 12.43 -3.28 8.54
C VAL A 978 11.39 -3.46 9.63
N GLN A 979 10.37 -2.62 9.62
CA GLN A 979 9.24 -2.70 10.53
C GLN A 979 7.93 -2.43 9.80
N GLN A 980 6.84 -3.01 10.29
CA GLN A 980 5.49 -2.72 9.82
C GLN A 980 4.60 -2.53 11.04
N ALA A 981 4.02 -1.35 11.17
CA ALA A 981 3.11 -1.04 12.27
C ALA A 981 1.77 -1.77 12.08
N ARG A 982 1.01 -1.88 13.16
CA ARG A 982 -0.37 -2.42 13.14
C ARG A 982 -1.18 -1.70 12.06
N GLN A 983 -1.93 -2.43 11.25
CA GLN A 983 -2.78 -1.89 10.17
C GLN A 983 -2.04 -1.10 9.07
N SER A 984 -0.70 -1.00 9.11
CA SER A 984 0.07 -0.44 8.00
C SER A 984 0.05 -1.42 6.82
N ARG A 985 -0.17 -0.92 5.61
CA ARG A 985 -0.18 -1.72 4.38
C ARG A 985 1.21 -2.08 3.88
N HIS A 986 2.18 -1.24 4.21
CA HIS A 986 3.56 -1.38 3.77
C HIS A 986 4.52 -1.33 4.95
N ALA A 987 5.61 -2.07 4.81
CA ALA A 987 6.74 -2.01 5.70
C ALA A 987 7.55 -0.72 5.44
N THR A 988 8.27 -0.26 6.47
CA THR A 988 9.19 0.87 6.41
C THR A 988 10.56 0.44 6.89
N GLY A 989 11.61 1.16 6.48
CA GLY A 989 12.99 0.88 6.84
C GLY A 989 13.88 0.64 5.63
N THR A 990 14.96 -0.12 5.82
CA THR A 990 16.00 -0.29 4.81
C THR A 990 16.52 -1.72 4.74
N ILE A 991 16.74 -2.19 3.52
CA ILE A 991 17.51 -3.40 3.20
C ILE A 991 18.69 -2.97 2.33
N THR A 992 19.90 -3.36 2.72
CA THR A 992 21.13 -3.13 1.98
C THR A 992 21.97 -4.40 1.99
N LEU A 993 22.38 -4.87 0.81
CA LEU A 993 23.36 -5.93 0.64
C LEU A 993 24.56 -5.37 -0.13
N VAL A 994 25.79 -5.67 0.30
CA VAL A 994 27.02 -5.23 -0.36
C VAL A 994 27.97 -6.41 -0.56
N ASP A 995 28.22 -6.80 -1.79
CA ASP A 995 29.25 -7.77 -2.14
C ASP A 995 30.63 -7.12 -2.05
N GLY A 996 31.50 -7.66 -1.18
CA GLY A 996 32.83 -7.12 -0.92
C GLY A 996 33.79 -7.20 -2.10
N ALA A 997 33.63 -8.18 -3.00
CA ALA A 997 34.53 -8.41 -4.13
C ALA A 997 34.11 -7.63 -5.38
N THR A 998 32.84 -7.75 -5.78
CA THR A 998 32.33 -7.04 -6.96
C THR A 998 31.99 -5.58 -6.67
N LYS A 999 31.97 -5.18 -5.39
CA LYS A 999 31.41 -3.90 -4.90
C LYS A 999 29.93 -3.71 -5.24
N THR A 1000 29.24 -4.80 -5.62
CA THR A 1000 27.83 -4.73 -5.97
C THR A 1000 26.98 -4.41 -4.74
N THR A 1001 26.16 -3.37 -4.81
CA THR A 1001 25.24 -2.94 -3.73
C THR A 1001 23.79 -3.10 -4.17
N ILE A 1002 22.99 -3.85 -3.42
CA ILE A 1002 21.54 -3.94 -3.59
C ILE A 1002 20.87 -3.18 -2.45
N ARG A 1003 20.09 -2.15 -2.76
CA ARG A 1003 19.42 -1.31 -1.76
C ARG A 1003 17.94 -1.16 -2.04
N SER A 1004 17.10 -1.41 -1.03
CA SER A 1004 15.66 -1.17 -1.12
C SER A 1004 15.35 0.31 -1.35
N VAL A 1005 14.47 0.59 -2.30
CA VAL A 1005 13.91 1.93 -2.59
C VAL A 1005 12.42 2.01 -2.29
N ALA A 1006 11.73 0.87 -2.22
CA ALA A 1006 10.37 0.74 -1.73
C ALA A 1006 10.22 -0.63 -1.06
N LEU A 1007 9.40 -0.70 -0.02
CA LEU A 1007 9.11 -1.95 0.68
C LEU A 1007 7.61 -2.26 0.52
N GLY A 1008 7.34 -3.53 0.25
CA GLY A 1008 6.00 -4.10 0.21
C GLY A 1008 5.59 -4.57 1.61
N THR A 1009 5.13 -5.81 1.71
CA THR A 1009 4.65 -6.37 2.98
C THR A 1009 5.75 -7.12 3.71
N LEU A 1010 5.88 -6.88 5.01
CA LEU A 1010 6.65 -7.70 5.93
C LEU A 1010 5.76 -8.83 6.48
N GLN A 1011 6.11 -10.06 6.13
CA GLN A 1011 5.55 -11.28 6.68
C GLN A 1011 6.53 -11.85 7.72
N SER A 1012 6.03 -12.33 8.86
CA SER A 1012 6.90 -12.89 9.89
C SER A 1012 6.21 -13.95 10.74
N LYS A 1013 7.02 -14.88 11.27
CA LYS A 1013 6.69 -15.76 12.39
C LYS A 1013 7.93 -15.93 13.27
N SER A 1014 7.83 -16.68 14.37
CA SER A 1014 9.00 -16.94 15.21
C SER A 1014 10.15 -17.52 14.39
N GLY A 1015 11.29 -16.83 14.38
CA GLY A 1015 12.51 -17.25 13.68
C GLY A 1015 12.52 -17.06 12.16
N TRP A 1016 11.48 -16.51 11.53
CA TRP A 1016 11.41 -16.38 10.06
C TRP A 1016 10.72 -15.08 9.63
N ALA A 1017 11.20 -14.49 8.54
CA ALA A 1017 10.51 -13.38 7.88
C ALA A 1017 10.68 -13.38 6.36
N SER A 1018 9.71 -12.79 5.66
CA SER A 1018 9.81 -12.43 4.24
C SER A 1018 9.36 -11.01 3.98
N ILE A 1019 10.04 -10.35 3.05
CA ILE A 1019 9.80 -8.97 2.67
C ILE A 1019 9.81 -8.89 1.14
N THR A 1020 8.75 -8.35 0.55
CA THR A 1020 8.75 -7.94 -0.85
C THR A 1020 9.11 -6.46 -0.98
N GLY A 1021 9.52 -6.02 -2.16
CA GLY A 1021 9.71 -4.61 -2.41
C GLY A 1021 10.38 -4.34 -3.74
N ARG A 1022 10.95 -3.14 -3.86
CA ARG A 1022 11.80 -2.75 -5.00
C ARG A 1022 13.17 -2.35 -4.52
N ALA A 1023 14.20 -2.78 -5.23
CA ALA A 1023 15.59 -2.49 -4.92
C ALA A 1023 16.33 -2.00 -6.16
N ARG A 1024 17.37 -1.19 -5.96
CA ARG A 1024 18.34 -0.82 -7.01
C ARG A 1024 19.61 -1.61 -6.82
N ILE A 1025 20.20 -2.03 -7.92
CA ILE A 1025 21.53 -2.62 -7.99
C ILE A 1025 22.50 -1.49 -8.38
N ASN A 1026 23.59 -1.33 -7.65
CA ASN A 1026 24.72 -0.45 -7.96
C ASN A 1026 24.38 1.01 -8.27
N SER A 1027 23.55 1.68 -7.46
CA SER A 1027 23.15 3.11 -7.51
C SER A 1027 22.59 3.67 -8.86
N ALA A 1028 23.15 3.28 -9.99
CA ALA A 1028 22.70 3.39 -11.37
C ALA A 1028 22.03 2.07 -11.80
N GLY A 1029 20.71 2.03 -11.72
CA GLY A 1029 19.88 0.89 -12.08
C GLY A 1029 18.39 1.16 -11.83
N ALA A 1030 17.54 0.61 -12.70
CA ALA A 1030 16.10 0.71 -12.60
C ALA A 1030 15.71 -0.11 -11.39
N ALA A 1031 14.78 0.41 -10.60
CA ALA A 1031 14.35 -0.32 -9.42
C ALA A 1031 13.67 -1.62 -9.88
N ARG A 1032 14.22 -2.75 -9.45
CA ARG A 1032 13.76 -4.09 -9.75
C ARG A 1032 13.01 -4.65 -8.57
N SER A 1033 12.01 -5.48 -8.82
CA SER A 1033 11.29 -6.13 -7.73
C SER A 1033 12.19 -7.13 -7.01
N PHE A 1034 12.00 -7.30 -5.70
CA PHE A 1034 12.70 -8.33 -4.94
C PHE A 1034 11.78 -9.02 -3.93
N THR A 1035 12.18 -10.24 -3.58
CA THR A 1035 11.69 -10.99 -2.42
C THR A 1035 12.89 -11.38 -1.57
N LEU A 1036 12.85 -11.02 -0.30
CA LEU A 1036 13.82 -11.38 0.72
C LEU A 1036 13.20 -12.37 1.69
N ILE A 1037 13.95 -13.39 2.07
CA ILE A 1037 13.61 -14.35 3.14
C ILE A 1037 14.78 -14.39 4.12
N VAL A 1038 14.48 -14.31 5.41
CA VAL A 1038 15.42 -14.46 6.51
C VAL A 1038 14.94 -15.60 7.40
N GLU A 1039 15.84 -16.52 7.71
CA GLU A 1039 15.59 -17.67 8.57
C GLU A 1039 16.64 -17.69 9.70
N ARG A 1040 16.20 -17.83 10.95
CA ARG A 1040 17.11 -17.87 12.10
C ARG A 1040 17.86 -19.20 12.20
N ALA A 1041 17.25 -20.30 11.77
CA ALA A 1041 17.86 -21.62 11.77
C ALA A 1041 17.35 -22.42 10.57
N ASP A 1042 18.26 -22.90 9.73
CA ASP A 1042 17.93 -23.79 8.62
C ASP A 1042 17.27 -25.08 9.15
N PRO A 1043 16.01 -25.40 8.79
CA PRO A 1043 15.32 -26.57 9.33
C PRO A 1043 15.87 -27.90 8.80
N PHE A 1044 16.73 -27.89 7.79
CA PHE A 1044 17.38 -29.09 7.25
C PHE A 1044 18.75 -29.37 7.89
N VAL A 1045 19.26 -28.45 8.72
CA VAL A 1045 20.55 -28.56 9.39
C VAL A 1045 20.33 -28.45 10.90
N ASN A 1046 20.59 -29.52 11.65
CA ASN A 1046 20.47 -29.51 13.11
C ASN A 1046 21.43 -28.49 13.73
N GLY A 1047 20.92 -27.58 14.56
CA GLY A 1047 21.71 -26.46 15.10
C GLY A 1047 22.21 -25.49 14.02
N GLY A 1048 21.57 -25.49 12.85
CA GLY A 1048 22.04 -24.82 11.64
C GLY A 1048 22.14 -23.31 11.75
N PRO A 1049 23.04 -22.69 10.96
CA PRO A 1049 23.22 -21.24 10.96
C PRO A 1049 21.98 -20.52 10.43
N SER A 1050 21.83 -19.24 10.79
CA SER A 1050 20.83 -18.36 10.18
C SER A 1050 21.11 -18.20 8.68
N THR A 1051 20.08 -18.17 7.85
CA THR A 1051 20.19 -18.01 6.39
C THR A 1051 19.42 -16.81 5.88
N VAL A 1052 19.89 -16.26 4.77
CA VAL A 1052 19.23 -15.19 4.03
C VAL A 1052 19.16 -15.59 2.56
N ARG A 1053 17.99 -15.42 1.95
CA ARG A 1053 17.77 -15.59 0.52
C ARG A 1053 17.18 -14.32 -0.06
N LEU A 1054 17.84 -13.73 -1.03
CA LEU A 1054 17.37 -12.58 -1.78
C LEU A 1054 17.18 -12.96 -3.24
N SER A 1055 15.96 -12.83 -3.75
CA SER A 1055 15.65 -12.97 -5.17
C SER A 1055 15.32 -11.59 -5.71
N VAL A 1056 16.08 -11.13 -6.70
CA VAL A 1056 15.85 -9.86 -7.41
C VAL A 1056 15.48 -10.20 -8.85
N GLU A 1057 14.49 -9.49 -9.38
CA GLU A 1057 14.06 -9.64 -10.77
C GLU A 1057 15.24 -9.52 -11.75
N GLY A 1058 15.33 -10.50 -12.66
CA GLY A 1058 16.40 -10.59 -13.65
C GLY A 1058 17.79 -10.91 -13.10
N LEU A 1059 17.89 -11.42 -11.87
CA LEU A 1059 19.14 -11.95 -11.28
C LEU A 1059 18.92 -13.33 -10.68
N ASP A 1060 19.99 -14.12 -10.60
CA ASP A 1060 19.97 -15.37 -9.85
C ASP A 1060 19.77 -15.11 -8.35
N PRO A 1061 19.03 -15.98 -7.63
CA PRO A 1061 18.86 -15.86 -6.19
C PRO A 1061 20.20 -15.88 -5.44
N ILE A 1062 20.39 -14.92 -4.54
CA ILE A 1062 21.53 -14.85 -3.64
C ILE A 1062 21.14 -15.55 -2.34
N GLU A 1063 21.86 -16.61 -1.99
CA GLU A 1063 21.69 -17.33 -0.73
C GLU A 1063 22.97 -17.32 0.09
N GLY A 1064 22.87 -17.06 1.39
CA GLY A 1064 24.03 -17.07 2.28
C GLY A 1064 23.71 -17.38 3.73
N ARG A 1065 24.75 -17.83 4.44
CA ARG A 1065 24.75 -18.10 5.89
C ARG A 1065 25.19 -16.85 6.64
N LEU A 1066 24.38 -16.36 7.57
CA LEU A 1066 24.66 -15.19 8.39
C LEU A 1066 25.61 -15.53 9.54
N ASP A 1067 26.62 -14.69 9.76
CA ASP A 1067 27.59 -14.85 10.85
C ASP A 1067 27.01 -14.57 12.26
N ARG A 1068 25.84 -13.91 12.33
CA ARG A 1068 25.15 -13.54 13.58
C ARG A 1068 23.69 -13.93 13.52
N LEU A 1069 23.11 -14.24 14.68
CA LEU A 1069 21.69 -14.55 14.82
C LEU A 1069 20.83 -13.35 14.39
N ALA A 1070 19.84 -13.63 13.54
CA ALA A 1070 18.84 -12.65 13.14
C ALA A 1070 17.84 -12.36 14.28
N THR A 1071 17.69 -11.09 14.64
CA THR A 1071 16.64 -10.64 15.55
C THR A 1071 15.35 -10.48 14.76
N ILE A 1072 14.45 -11.44 14.95
CA ILE A 1072 13.14 -11.51 14.32
C ILE A 1072 12.16 -11.54 15.47
N LEU A 1073 11.45 -10.42 15.66
CA LEU A 1073 10.47 -10.26 16.71
C LEU A 1073 9.09 -10.22 16.04
N PRO A 1074 8.37 -11.35 15.99
CA PRO A 1074 6.92 -11.27 16.03
C PRO A 1074 6.57 -10.72 17.42
N ASN A 1075 5.62 -9.79 17.50
CA ASN A 1075 4.96 -9.57 18.79
C ASN A 1075 4.09 -10.78 19.11
#